data_AF-A0A9D5C4R0-F1
#
_entry.id   AF-A0A9D5C4R0-F1
#
_cell.length_a   1.000
_cell.length_b   1.000
_cell.length_c   1.000
_cell.angle_alpha   90.00
_cell.angle_beta   90.00
_cell.angle_gamma   90.00
#
_symmetry.space_group_name_H-M   'P 1'
#
loop_
_entity.id
_entity.type
_entity.pdbx_description
1 polymer ?
#
loop_
_entity_poly.entity_id
_entity_poly.type
_entity_poly.pdbx_seq_one_letter_code
_entity_poly.pdbx_strand_id
1 'polypeptide(L)'
;MASKSSPPLPLSPPNSALLPLSRFKIAFFPSNGLRPLHSLRASRFSPKGRGCSRSLKASFAAPSEGVGSCDSISVVATPSEPQIRISFWNWRGFRIRYQFSGEAGPALVLVHGFGANSDHWRKNISFLAKSSRVYSIDLIGYGYSDKPNPREFEQDGFYTFETWAAQLNDFCEDVVKDRAFFICNSIGGVVGLQAAVLKPQVCKGIVLLNLSLRMLHIKKQPWYGRPFIKSFQNLLRNTSVGKLFYNAVATPDSVRSILSQCYHDTTTVTDELIQIILQPGLEPGAVDVFLEFICYSGGPLPEELLPQVKCPVLVAWGDKDPWEPVELGKAFANFDTVEDFVILPKVGHCPQDEAPHLVNPLIEKFITDIFCYLFTFIYRNSYREISVQLLILLELKYKGLRMLQSAFYLPEFVLGNGKRAQSFPIDTTFKLPSPLPSWPSGGGFAKGSIELGGIEVCQVSTFTRVWRSQEGGPDNLGASLFNPAQIPSGFFILGSYAQPNNKPLSGWVLVAKETDTGGTVALRPPVDYSLVWSSDTLNIKQDGHGYIWLPVSPEGYKPVGLFVTSSPEKPGLDAVRCVRQDLTDQCENEDSLWDNNGFNVYGLRPSSRGIQALGVQVGTFGTSSTSLACLKNKASNLSSMPNLNQIKTLIQAYSPWIYFHGDEPYFPSSTTWFFTNGALLYQKGINTSSTPTSTPINPTGSNLPQGGTNDGNYWIDLPTDEAQRERIKKGDLSSSKTYIHIKPMLGGTVTDMAVWIFYPFNGAARLKVEFINIGLGRIGEHVGDWEHVTLRISNFNGELKRVYFSEHSSGTWKDACEVEFEGGNKVVTYSSLHGHAMYGRAGTVLQGDVKLGIGIRNDCEKGKERMDGGERWEVVAAEYLEGSPEKVVAPAWLEYMREWGPKIQYDVGKELEKVEKAVPGRLKKVVEKVVDGLPEEVLGEEGPTGPKVKGSWTLDEK
;
A
#
# COMPACT_ATOMS: atom_id res chain seq x y z
N MET A 1 -64.33 2.09 7.49
CA MET A 1 -65.37 3.08 7.85
C MET A 1 -64.81 4.50 7.60
N ALA A 2 -65.62 5.55 7.76
CA ALA A 2 -65.33 7.00 7.71
C ALA A 2 -63.83 7.43 7.79
N SER A 3 -63.28 8.26 6.90
CA SER A 3 -63.48 9.73 6.70
C SER A 3 -62.96 10.59 7.88
N LYS A 4 -62.31 11.77 7.74
CA LYS A 4 -62.56 12.89 6.79
C LYS A 4 -61.42 13.96 6.84
N SER A 5 -61.24 14.72 5.74
CA SER A 5 -60.88 16.17 5.56
C SER A 5 -60.27 17.08 6.67
N SER A 6 -59.55 18.21 6.43
CA SER A 6 -58.81 18.82 5.28
C SER A 6 -57.86 20.00 5.76
N PRO A 7 -57.76 21.27 5.23
CA PRO A 7 -56.48 22.03 5.06
C PRO A 7 -56.46 23.40 5.87
N PRO A 8 -55.70 24.51 5.58
CA PRO A 8 -54.74 24.85 4.49
C PRO A 8 -53.48 25.76 4.80
N LEU A 9 -52.75 26.05 3.70
CA LEU A 9 -51.87 27.19 3.28
C LEU A 9 -52.14 28.63 3.86
N PRO A 10 -51.24 29.66 3.75
CA PRO A 10 -50.75 30.18 2.44
C PRO A 10 -49.43 31.03 2.27
N LEU A 11 -49.09 31.24 0.98
CA LEU A 11 -48.47 32.43 0.30
C LEU A 11 -46.94 32.66 0.18
N SER A 12 -46.59 33.28 -0.96
CA SER A 12 -45.30 33.81 -1.49
C SER A 12 -45.62 34.74 -2.70
N PRO A 13 -44.68 35.39 -3.44
CA PRO A 13 -43.32 35.94 -3.18
C PRO A 13 -43.37 37.52 -3.16
N PRO A 14 -42.35 38.37 -3.51
CA PRO A 14 -41.76 38.52 -4.87
C PRO A 14 -40.32 39.11 -5.08
N ASN A 15 -39.76 38.83 -6.27
CA ASN A 15 -38.90 39.61 -7.20
C ASN A 15 -38.03 40.86 -6.82
N SER A 16 -36.74 40.75 -7.18
CA SER A 16 -35.91 41.66 -8.06
C SER A 16 -35.59 43.14 -7.77
N ALA A 17 -34.28 43.46 -7.71
CA ALA A 17 -33.57 44.58 -8.37
C ALA A 17 -32.05 44.25 -8.36
N LEU A 18 -31.26 44.25 -9.44
CA LEU A 18 -30.79 45.33 -10.34
C LEU A 18 -29.87 46.39 -9.70
N LEU A 19 -28.55 46.20 -9.92
CA LEU A 19 -27.53 47.17 -10.40
C LEU A 19 -27.67 48.68 -10.06
N PRO A 20 -26.55 49.36 -9.69
CA PRO A 20 -25.57 49.71 -10.73
C PRO A 20 -24.08 49.74 -10.36
N LEU A 21 -23.24 49.75 -11.41
CA LEU A 21 -21.82 50.11 -11.38
C LEU A 21 -21.63 51.62 -11.14
N SER A 22 -20.52 51.99 -10.50
CA SER A 22 -19.92 53.32 -10.63
C SER A 22 -18.44 53.22 -10.99
N ARG A 23 -17.94 54.18 -11.77
CA ARG A 23 -16.54 54.25 -12.23
C ARG A 23 -15.79 55.32 -11.45
N PHE A 24 -14.48 55.16 -11.26
CA PHE A 24 -13.55 56.29 -11.23
C PHE A 24 -12.34 56.07 -12.14
N LYS A 25 -11.65 57.16 -12.48
CA LYS A 25 -10.66 57.25 -13.58
C LYS A 25 -9.29 57.73 -13.09
N ILE A 26 -8.24 57.09 -13.63
CA ILE A 26 -7.04 57.68 -14.26
C ILE A 26 -6.33 58.83 -13.53
N ALA A 27 -5.05 58.59 -13.18
CA ALA A 27 -3.96 59.57 -13.24
C ALA A 27 -2.67 58.87 -13.74
N PHE A 28 -1.65 59.61 -14.21
CA PHE A 28 -0.49 59.07 -14.94
C PHE A 28 0.75 60.00 -14.80
N PHE A 29 1.95 59.48 -15.13
CA PHE A 29 3.23 60.20 -15.34
C PHE A 29 3.98 60.79 -14.11
N PRO A 30 5.31 61.11 -14.18
CA PRO A 30 6.38 60.60 -15.07
C PRO A 30 7.79 60.36 -14.46
N SER A 31 8.55 59.42 -15.06
CA SER A 31 10.01 59.43 -15.42
C SER A 31 11.18 59.94 -14.52
N ASN A 32 12.34 59.26 -14.70
CA ASN A 32 13.75 59.68 -14.43
C ASN A 32 14.29 59.53 -12.97
N GLY A 33 15.56 59.16 -12.72
CA GLY A 33 16.62 58.67 -13.63
C GLY A 33 18.03 58.49 -12.96
N LEU A 34 18.94 57.77 -13.66
CA LEU A 34 20.44 57.79 -13.58
C LEU A 34 21.23 57.44 -12.27
N ARG A 35 21.92 56.27 -12.33
CA ARG A 35 23.34 55.91 -12.01
C ARG A 35 24.38 57.01 -11.59
N PRO A 36 25.62 56.69 -11.10
CA PRO A 36 26.17 55.49 -10.39
C PRO A 36 27.24 55.83 -9.27
N LEU A 37 28.09 54.85 -8.87
CA LEU A 37 29.37 54.92 -8.10
C LEU A 37 29.25 54.98 -6.55
N HIS A 38 30.25 54.59 -5.73
CA HIS A 38 31.64 54.14 -5.99
C HIS A 38 32.09 52.96 -5.09
N SER A 39 33.24 52.36 -5.43
CA SER A 39 33.93 51.23 -4.77
C SER A 39 34.67 51.53 -3.46
N LEU A 40 34.95 50.49 -2.65
CA LEU A 40 36.20 50.38 -1.88
C LEU A 40 36.74 48.94 -1.82
N ARG A 41 38.06 48.78 -1.65
CA ARG A 41 38.79 47.49 -1.53
C ARG A 41 39.40 47.34 -0.14
N ALA A 42 39.57 46.10 0.31
CA ALA A 42 40.59 45.70 1.28
C ALA A 42 41.29 44.42 0.78
N SER A 43 42.51 44.11 1.25
CA SER A 43 43.39 43.15 0.58
C SER A 43 44.25 42.27 1.50
N ARG A 44 44.35 40.99 1.11
CA ARG A 44 45.49 40.04 1.29
C ARG A 44 46.39 40.19 2.53
N PHE A 45 46.48 39.10 3.30
CA PHE A 45 47.75 38.63 3.88
C PHE A 45 47.93 37.13 3.59
N SER A 46 49.17 36.62 3.68
CA SER A 46 49.55 35.27 3.23
C SER A 46 50.45 34.54 4.23
N PRO A 47 50.32 33.20 4.39
CA PRO A 47 51.26 32.41 5.18
C PRO A 47 52.51 32.00 4.37
N LYS A 48 53.69 32.18 4.99
CA LYS A 48 54.90 31.35 4.76
C LYS A 48 54.89 30.25 5.84
N GLY A 49 55.50 29.07 5.71
CA GLY A 49 56.36 28.48 4.67
C GLY A 49 57.10 27.25 5.26
N ARG A 50 58.08 26.67 4.54
CA ARG A 50 58.73 25.34 4.76
C ARG A 50 57.80 24.17 4.33
N GLY A 51 58.19 23.15 3.57
CA GLY A 51 59.51 22.71 3.06
C GLY A 51 60.18 21.70 4.00
N CYS A 52 60.72 20.55 3.56
CA CYS A 52 61.03 19.99 2.23
C CYS A 52 61.17 18.45 2.36
N SER A 53 61.13 17.56 1.35
CA SER A 53 60.94 17.64 -0.14
C SER A 53 60.57 16.20 -0.65
N ARG A 54 60.78 15.65 -1.86
CA ARG A 54 61.63 15.95 -3.04
C ARG A 54 61.12 15.24 -4.34
N SER A 55 62.04 15.13 -5.31
CA SER A 55 62.03 14.68 -6.72
C SER A 55 62.41 13.18 -6.93
N LEU A 56 62.31 12.52 -8.11
CA LEU A 56 61.65 12.72 -9.44
C LEU A 56 61.75 11.41 -10.29
N LYS A 57 60.86 11.25 -11.29
CA LYS A 57 61.00 10.56 -12.61
C LYS A 57 61.81 9.25 -12.77
N ALA A 58 61.06 8.15 -13.02
CA ALA A 58 60.93 7.40 -14.29
C ALA A 58 62.14 6.94 -15.17
N SER A 59 61.95 5.73 -15.75
CA SER A 59 62.39 5.22 -17.09
C SER A 59 63.52 4.17 -17.22
N PHE A 60 63.10 2.95 -17.60
CA PHE A 60 63.67 1.99 -18.58
C PHE A 60 65.05 1.26 -18.43
N ALA A 61 64.94 -0.09 -18.49
CA ALA A 61 65.73 -1.08 -19.25
C ALA A 61 67.09 -1.70 -18.75
N ALA A 62 67.01 -3.01 -18.40
CA ALA A 62 67.94 -4.15 -18.71
C ALA A 62 69.44 -4.12 -18.24
N PRO A 63 70.19 -5.26 -18.18
CA PRO A 63 69.91 -6.66 -18.59
C PRO A 63 70.31 -7.80 -17.58
N SER A 64 70.11 -9.09 -17.97
CA SER A 64 70.90 -10.34 -17.69
C SER A 64 71.44 -10.69 -16.27
N GLU A 65 71.48 -11.95 -15.77
CA GLU A 65 71.11 -13.30 -16.30
C GLU A 65 71.04 -14.39 -15.19
N GLY A 66 70.29 -15.49 -15.42
CA GLY A 66 70.47 -16.82 -14.81
C GLY A 66 69.83 -17.14 -13.43
N VAL A 67 69.43 -18.37 -13.05
CA VAL A 67 69.28 -19.66 -13.78
C VAL A 67 68.18 -20.53 -13.09
N GLY A 68 67.33 -21.24 -13.87
CA GLY A 68 66.43 -22.32 -13.41
C GLY A 68 65.00 -21.89 -13.01
N SER A 69 63.94 -22.70 -13.18
CA SER A 69 63.84 -24.08 -13.71
C SER A 69 62.41 -24.41 -14.23
N CYS A 70 62.32 -25.45 -15.08
CA CYS A 70 61.10 -26.19 -15.52
C CYS A 70 60.06 -25.50 -16.44
N ASP A 71 60.00 -26.03 -17.67
CA ASP A 71 58.83 -26.40 -18.48
C ASP A 71 57.68 -25.40 -18.69
N SER A 72 57.65 -24.81 -19.89
CA SER A 72 56.57 -23.96 -20.39
C SER A 72 55.34 -24.76 -20.86
N ILE A 73 54.30 -24.82 -20.02
CA ILE A 73 52.94 -25.11 -20.50
C ILE A 73 52.46 -23.92 -21.34
N SER A 74 51.86 -24.19 -22.51
CA SER A 74 51.27 -23.16 -23.36
C SER A 74 50.14 -22.43 -22.64
N VAL A 75 50.31 -21.13 -22.37
CA VAL A 75 49.25 -20.29 -21.79
C VAL A 75 48.10 -20.16 -22.79
N VAL A 76 47.04 -20.92 -22.57
CA VAL A 76 45.76 -20.70 -23.25
C VAL A 76 45.25 -19.33 -22.81
N ALA A 77 45.08 -18.42 -23.77
CA ALA A 77 44.58 -17.08 -23.47
C ALA A 77 43.20 -17.17 -22.79
N THR A 78 43.03 -16.45 -21.68
CA THR A 78 41.71 -16.29 -21.07
C THR A 78 40.77 -15.63 -22.08
N PRO A 79 39.55 -16.15 -22.28
CA PRO A 79 38.59 -15.53 -23.19
C PRO A 79 38.34 -14.07 -22.80
N SER A 80 38.60 -13.15 -23.73
CA SER A 80 38.30 -11.73 -23.57
C SER A 80 36.80 -11.53 -23.39
N GLU A 81 36.38 -10.61 -22.50
CA GLU A 81 34.95 -10.38 -22.28
C GLU A 81 34.22 -9.96 -23.57
N PRO A 82 32.97 -10.42 -23.79
CA PRO A 82 32.23 -10.15 -25.03
C PRO A 82 32.02 -8.67 -25.31
N GLN A 83 32.81 -8.12 -26.25
CA GLN A 83 32.80 -6.71 -26.60
C GLN A 83 31.45 -6.28 -27.18
N ILE A 84 30.75 -5.37 -26.48
CA ILE A 84 29.53 -4.73 -26.97
C ILE A 84 29.88 -3.84 -28.16
N ARG A 85 29.18 -4.03 -29.28
CA ARG A 85 29.35 -3.25 -30.52
C ARG A 85 28.07 -2.46 -30.79
N ILE A 86 28.19 -1.20 -31.19
CA ILE A 86 27.06 -0.35 -31.60
C ILE A 86 26.96 -0.36 -33.13
N SER A 87 25.74 -0.42 -33.65
CA SER A 87 25.46 -0.38 -35.09
C SER A 87 24.15 0.36 -35.36
N PHE A 88 23.89 0.62 -36.64
CA PHE A 88 22.66 1.27 -37.12
C PHE A 88 22.06 0.48 -38.28
N TRP A 89 20.74 0.32 -38.27
CA TRP A 89 19.94 -0.32 -39.32
C TRP A 89 18.99 0.71 -39.92
N ASN A 90 18.76 0.64 -41.24
CA ASN A 90 17.80 1.51 -41.92
C ASN A 90 16.46 0.79 -42.04
N TRP A 91 15.52 1.12 -41.16
CA TRP A 91 14.16 0.60 -41.18
C TRP A 91 13.22 1.60 -41.85
N ARG A 92 12.73 1.26 -43.04
CA ARG A 92 11.72 2.05 -43.79
C ARG A 92 12.12 3.51 -44.07
N GLY A 93 13.42 3.81 -44.09
CA GLY A 93 13.98 5.15 -44.27
C GLY A 93 14.49 5.81 -42.98
N PHE A 94 14.18 5.22 -41.81
CA PHE A 94 14.61 5.70 -40.50
C PHE A 94 15.85 4.96 -40.01
N ARG A 95 16.81 5.68 -39.47
CA ARG A 95 18.02 5.17 -38.83
C ARG A 95 17.69 4.70 -37.42
N ILE A 96 17.77 3.39 -37.21
CA ILE A 96 17.55 2.72 -35.92
C ILE A 96 18.90 2.35 -35.31
N ARG A 97 19.15 2.74 -34.05
CA ARG A 97 20.32 2.29 -33.30
C ARG A 97 20.05 0.94 -32.65
N TYR A 98 21.09 0.10 -32.60
CA TYR A 98 21.12 -1.08 -31.74
C TYR A 98 22.54 -1.37 -31.26
N GLN A 99 22.66 -2.12 -30.18
CA GLN A 99 23.90 -2.73 -29.72
C GLN A 99 23.82 -4.24 -29.88
N PHE A 100 24.97 -4.91 -30.00
CA PHE A 100 25.03 -6.37 -30.05
C PHE A 100 26.33 -6.92 -29.46
N SER A 101 26.27 -8.15 -28.94
CA SER A 101 27.42 -8.92 -28.46
C SER A 101 27.11 -10.43 -28.47
N GLY A 102 28.15 -11.26 -28.45
CA GLY A 102 28.05 -12.72 -28.55
C GLY A 102 27.91 -13.22 -29.99
N GLU A 103 28.57 -14.33 -30.30
CA GLU A 103 28.75 -14.83 -31.69
C GLU A 103 28.04 -16.18 -31.94
N ALA A 104 27.57 -16.87 -30.89
CA ALA A 104 26.92 -18.17 -30.95
C ALA A 104 25.75 -18.29 -29.95
N GLY A 105 24.97 -19.36 -30.06
CA GLY A 105 23.80 -19.58 -29.21
C GLY A 105 22.53 -18.86 -29.68
N PRO A 106 21.46 -18.84 -28.87
CA PRO A 106 20.19 -18.21 -29.22
C PRO A 106 20.29 -16.72 -29.46
N ALA A 107 19.41 -16.19 -30.30
CA ALA A 107 19.15 -14.76 -30.35
C ALA A 107 18.27 -14.30 -29.18
N LEU A 108 18.72 -13.24 -28.49
CA LEU A 108 17.92 -12.44 -27.54
C LEU A 108 17.80 -11.02 -28.11
N VAL A 109 16.60 -10.45 -28.10
CA VAL A 109 16.40 -9.01 -28.33
C VAL A 109 15.90 -8.36 -27.05
N LEU A 110 16.66 -7.40 -26.54
CA LEU A 110 16.40 -6.66 -25.31
C LEU A 110 15.65 -5.35 -25.67
N VAL A 111 14.47 -5.15 -25.10
CA VAL A 111 13.52 -4.08 -25.45
C VAL A 111 13.21 -3.21 -24.22
N HIS A 112 13.60 -1.94 -24.28
CA HIS A 112 13.56 -1.02 -23.15
C HIS A 112 12.14 -0.46 -22.83
N GLY A 113 12.01 0.14 -21.65
CA GLY A 113 10.81 0.85 -21.20
C GLY A 113 10.67 2.28 -21.74
N PHE A 114 9.71 3.04 -21.20
CA PHE A 114 9.44 4.42 -21.62
C PHE A 114 10.58 5.37 -21.23
N GLY A 115 11.00 6.24 -22.15
CA GLY A 115 12.10 7.19 -21.92
C GLY A 115 13.50 6.58 -21.84
N ALA A 116 13.60 5.24 -21.82
CA ALA A 116 14.85 4.49 -21.82
C ALA A 116 15.36 4.23 -23.26
N ASN A 117 16.45 3.46 -23.36
CA ASN A 117 17.10 3.09 -24.61
C ASN A 117 17.96 1.82 -24.40
N SER A 118 18.67 1.36 -25.44
CA SER A 118 19.51 0.16 -25.42
C SER A 118 20.65 0.17 -24.39
N ASP A 119 21.22 1.33 -24.03
CA ASP A 119 22.28 1.45 -23.01
C ASP A 119 21.77 1.17 -21.59
N HIS A 120 20.45 1.17 -21.39
CA HIS A 120 19.82 0.74 -20.13
C HIS A 120 20.12 -0.73 -19.81
N TRP A 121 20.47 -1.54 -20.82
CA TRP A 121 20.83 -2.96 -20.68
C TRP A 121 22.35 -3.22 -20.49
N ARG A 122 23.16 -2.18 -20.22
CA ARG A 122 24.63 -2.29 -20.09
C ARG A 122 25.12 -3.31 -19.06
N LYS A 123 24.31 -3.62 -18.02
CA LYS A 123 24.61 -4.61 -16.98
C LYS A 123 24.18 -6.05 -17.35
N ASN A 124 23.59 -6.25 -18.53
CA ASN A 124 23.00 -7.52 -18.97
C ASN A 124 23.71 -8.09 -20.21
N ILE A 125 24.03 -7.23 -21.20
CA ILE A 125 24.52 -7.66 -22.52
C ILE A 125 25.79 -8.51 -22.40
N SER A 126 26.86 -8.01 -21.75
CA SER A 126 28.14 -8.74 -21.63
C SER A 126 28.06 -10.03 -20.80
N PHE A 127 27.01 -10.20 -19.98
CA PHE A 127 26.76 -11.45 -19.25
C PHE A 127 26.10 -12.47 -20.18
N LEU A 128 24.95 -12.11 -20.75
CA LEU A 128 24.14 -12.98 -21.62
C LEU A 128 24.87 -13.34 -22.93
N ALA A 129 25.79 -12.47 -23.39
CA ALA A 129 26.64 -12.70 -24.56
C ALA A 129 27.68 -13.82 -24.39
N LYS A 130 27.82 -14.40 -23.19
CA LYS A 130 28.68 -15.55 -22.90
C LYS A 130 28.06 -16.87 -23.37
N SER A 131 26.72 -16.93 -23.43
CA SER A 131 25.93 -18.12 -23.81
C SER A 131 25.12 -17.93 -25.10
N SER A 132 24.93 -16.68 -25.54
CA SER A 132 23.91 -16.29 -26.52
C SER A 132 24.35 -15.14 -27.44
N ARG A 133 23.62 -14.92 -28.54
CA ARG A 133 23.71 -13.72 -29.39
C ARG A 133 22.73 -12.68 -28.88
N VAL A 134 23.22 -11.58 -28.33
CA VAL A 134 22.40 -10.58 -27.64
C VAL A 134 22.36 -9.29 -28.44
N TYR A 135 21.17 -8.74 -28.62
CA TYR A 135 20.91 -7.47 -29.31
C TYR A 135 20.06 -6.58 -28.41
N SER A 136 20.41 -5.30 -28.22
CA SER A 136 19.54 -4.32 -27.55
C SER A 136 19.19 -3.20 -28.55
N ILE A 137 17.89 -2.91 -28.71
CA ILE A 137 17.39 -2.00 -29.77
C ILE A 137 16.87 -0.68 -29.18
N ASP A 138 17.22 0.45 -29.79
CA ASP A 138 16.56 1.73 -29.55
C ASP A 138 15.27 1.77 -30.39
N LEU A 139 14.11 1.67 -29.73
CA LEU A 139 12.81 1.78 -30.41
C LEU A 139 12.68 3.12 -31.15
N ILE A 140 11.98 3.16 -32.29
CA ILE A 140 11.81 4.40 -33.07
C ILE A 140 11.21 5.49 -32.17
N GLY A 141 11.80 6.69 -32.20
CA GLY A 141 11.49 7.79 -31.30
C GLY A 141 12.31 7.86 -30.00
N TYR A 142 12.99 6.79 -29.60
CA TYR A 142 13.79 6.70 -28.37
C TYR A 142 15.28 6.50 -28.64
N GLY A 143 16.11 6.62 -27.58
CA GLY A 143 17.57 6.47 -27.68
C GLY A 143 18.18 7.36 -28.77
N TYR A 144 19.15 6.84 -29.52
CA TYR A 144 19.70 7.52 -30.71
C TYR A 144 19.17 6.91 -32.01
N SER A 145 17.96 6.32 -31.98
CA SER A 145 17.14 6.14 -33.17
C SER A 145 16.51 7.48 -33.59
N ASP A 146 16.15 7.56 -34.87
CA ASP A 146 15.44 8.71 -35.44
C ASP A 146 14.12 9.00 -34.71
N LYS A 147 13.75 10.28 -34.72
CA LYS A 147 12.58 10.82 -34.00
C LYS A 147 11.68 11.61 -34.96
N PRO A 148 11.16 10.98 -36.02
CA PRO A 148 10.29 11.66 -36.98
C PRO A 148 9.08 12.29 -36.27
N ASN A 149 8.72 13.49 -36.72
CA ASN A 149 7.72 14.33 -36.07
C ASN A 149 6.32 13.66 -36.16
N PRO A 150 5.64 13.39 -35.04
CA PRO A 150 4.35 12.68 -35.05
C PRO A 150 3.27 13.36 -35.92
N ARG A 151 3.40 14.67 -36.17
CA ARG A 151 2.44 15.49 -36.94
C ARG A 151 2.60 15.36 -38.47
N GLU A 152 3.60 14.61 -38.94
CA GLU A 152 3.82 14.35 -40.38
C GLU A 152 3.14 13.06 -40.86
N PHE A 153 2.41 12.37 -39.98
CA PHE A 153 1.70 11.12 -40.27
C PHE A 153 0.17 11.26 -40.09
N GLU A 154 -0.59 10.36 -40.69
CA GLU A 154 -2.07 10.41 -40.70
C GLU A 154 -2.72 10.02 -39.36
N GLN A 155 -4.07 10.08 -39.32
CA GLN A 155 -4.85 10.29 -38.08
C GLN A 155 -4.69 9.22 -36.99
N ASP A 156 -4.36 7.98 -37.34
CA ASP A 156 -4.20 6.87 -36.39
C ASP A 156 -2.87 6.91 -35.60
N GLY A 157 -1.92 7.77 -36.00
CA GLY A 157 -0.68 8.03 -35.28
C GLY A 157 0.47 7.07 -35.58
N PHE A 158 1.70 7.56 -35.50
CA PHE A 158 2.91 6.81 -35.84
C PHE A 158 3.46 5.98 -34.66
N TYR A 159 3.46 6.54 -33.45
CA TYR A 159 4.09 5.96 -32.26
C TYR A 159 3.13 5.04 -31.49
N THR A 160 2.85 3.87 -32.09
CA THR A 160 1.92 2.86 -31.58
C THR A 160 2.64 1.54 -31.24
N PHE A 161 2.01 0.69 -30.43
CA PHE A 161 2.54 -0.64 -30.12
C PHE A 161 2.64 -1.52 -31.36
N GLU A 162 1.75 -1.31 -32.31
CA GLU A 162 1.71 -1.91 -33.63
C GLU A 162 2.93 -1.50 -34.48
N THR A 163 3.31 -0.21 -34.48
CA THR A 163 4.53 0.28 -35.15
C THR A 163 5.80 -0.29 -34.50
N TRP A 164 5.91 -0.25 -33.17
CA TRP A 164 7.08 -0.81 -32.47
C TRP A 164 7.17 -2.34 -32.58
N ALA A 165 6.03 -3.04 -32.62
CA ALA A 165 5.98 -4.47 -32.86
C ALA A 165 6.38 -4.85 -34.29
N ALA A 166 5.99 -4.03 -35.28
CA ALA A 166 6.51 -4.15 -36.65
C ALA A 166 8.02 -3.90 -36.69
N GLN A 167 8.53 -2.87 -35.99
CA GLN A 167 9.98 -2.60 -35.89
C GLN A 167 10.74 -3.79 -35.29
N LEU A 168 10.26 -4.36 -34.18
CA LEU A 168 10.89 -5.50 -33.50
C LEU A 168 10.90 -6.77 -34.37
N ASN A 169 9.79 -7.04 -35.06
CA ASN A 169 9.68 -8.17 -35.97
C ASN A 169 10.55 -8.01 -37.22
N ASP A 170 10.51 -6.84 -37.85
CA ASP A 170 11.33 -6.54 -39.03
C ASP A 170 12.82 -6.52 -38.65
N PHE A 171 13.21 -6.07 -37.45
CA PHE A 171 14.58 -6.15 -36.93
C PHE A 171 15.07 -7.61 -36.79
N CYS A 172 14.18 -8.52 -36.38
CA CYS A 172 14.52 -9.93 -36.32
C CYS A 172 14.75 -10.53 -37.72
N GLU A 173 13.93 -10.13 -38.69
CA GLU A 173 14.03 -10.55 -40.09
C GLU A 173 15.23 -9.91 -40.83
N ASP A 174 15.59 -8.66 -40.52
CA ASP A 174 16.66 -7.91 -41.20
C ASP A 174 18.04 -8.02 -40.56
N VAL A 175 18.13 -8.01 -39.22
CA VAL A 175 19.40 -7.87 -38.48
C VAL A 175 19.76 -9.14 -37.71
N VAL A 176 18.81 -9.73 -36.99
CA VAL A 176 19.06 -10.91 -36.14
C VAL A 176 19.19 -12.20 -36.96
N LYS A 177 18.47 -12.28 -38.10
CA LYS A 177 18.41 -13.40 -39.06
C LYS A 177 18.07 -14.76 -38.42
N ASP A 178 17.32 -14.74 -37.32
CA ASP A 178 16.84 -15.91 -36.56
C ASP A 178 15.61 -15.51 -35.76
N ARG A 179 14.83 -16.50 -35.31
CA ARG A 179 13.80 -16.32 -34.29
C ARG A 179 14.47 -15.93 -32.96
N ALA A 180 13.91 -14.99 -32.20
CA ALA A 180 14.54 -14.49 -30.97
C ALA A 180 13.68 -14.70 -29.72
N PHE A 181 14.34 -14.73 -28.56
CA PHE A 181 13.69 -14.49 -27.28
C PHE A 181 13.57 -12.97 -27.06
N PHE A 182 12.40 -12.49 -26.64
CA PHE A 182 12.19 -11.08 -26.36
C PHE A 182 12.32 -10.84 -24.85
N ILE A 183 13.30 -10.04 -24.44
CA ILE A 183 13.53 -9.68 -23.04
C ILE A 183 13.12 -8.22 -22.88
N CYS A 184 12.04 -7.97 -22.16
CA CYS A 184 11.31 -6.72 -22.27
C CYS A 184 11.03 -6.10 -20.91
N ASN A 185 11.20 -4.78 -20.77
CA ASN A 185 10.84 -4.04 -19.55
C ASN A 185 9.70 -3.03 -19.80
N SER A 186 8.79 -2.87 -18.83
CA SER A 186 7.75 -1.83 -18.84
C SER A 186 6.91 -1.87 -20.13
N ILE A 187 6.78 -0.75 -20.85
CA ILE A 187 6.05 -0.67 -22.13
C ILE A 187 6.65 -1.57 -23.23
N GLY A 188 7.96 -1.85 -23.17
CA GLY A 188 8.63 -2.78 -24.08
C GLY A 188 8.08 -4.20 -23.98
N GLY A 189 7.45 -4.55 -22.85
CA GLY A 189 6.71 -5.80 -22.69
C GLY A 189 5.46 -5.88 -23.56
N VAL A 190 4.72 -4.77 -23.69
CA VAL A 190 3.56 -4.68 -24.59
C VAL A 190 4.02 -4.72 -26.05
N VAL A 191 5.17 -4.12 -26.38
CA VAL A 191 5.80 -4.24 -27.71
C VAL A 191 6.16 -5.70 -28.02
N GLY A 192 6.81 -6.42 -27.08
CA GLY A 192 7.18 -7.82 -27.24
C GLY A 192 5.97 -8.76 -27.39
N LEU A 193 4.94 -8.56 -26.57
CA LEU A 193 3.66 -9.26 -26.68
C LEU A 193 2.99 -9.01 -28.05
N GLN A 194 2.87 -7.74 -28.46
CA GLN A 194 2.26 -7.38 -29.75
C GLN A 194 3.07 -7.94 -30.93
N ALA A 195 4.41 -7.95 -30.85
CA ALA A 195 5.26 -8.55 -31.88
C ALA A 195 5.03 -10.07 -32.01
N ALA A 196 4.96 -10.77 -30.88
CA ALA A 196 4.68 -12.21 -30.84
C ALA A 196 3.25 -12.58 -31.25
N VAL A 197 2.28 -11.66 -31.16
CA VAL A 197 0.93 -11.83 -31.73
C VAL A 197 0.92 -11.57 -33.24
N LEU A 198 1.63 -10.54 -33.73
CA LEU A 198 1.67 -10.18 -35.16
C LEU A 198 2.49 -11.14 -36.03
N LYS A 199 3.62 -11.67 -35.53
CA LYS A 199 4.43 -12.69 -36.21
C LYS A 199 4.85 -13.79 -35.22
N PRO A 200 3.95 -14.70 -34.80
CA PRO A 200 4.26 -15.75 -33.81
C PRO A 200 5.44 -16.66 -34.19
N GLN A 201 5.71 -16.80 -35.49
CA GLN A 201 6.86 -17.53 -36.02
C GLN A 201 8.21 -16.86 -35.71
N VAL A 202 8.27 -15.58 -35.35
CA VAL A 202 9.52 -14.84 -35.08
C VAL A 202 9.96 -14.95 -33.62
N CYS A 203 9.03 -15.04 -32.67
CA CYS A 203 9.37 -15.19 -31.25
C CYS A 203 9.68 -16.65 -30.88
N LYS A 204 10.65 -16.89 -29.98
CA LYS A 204 10.91 -18.19 -29.33
C LYS A 204 10.31 -18.27 -27.91
N GLY A 205 10.17 -17.14 -27.22
CA GLY A 205 9.66 -16.99 -25.87
C GLY A 205 9.89 -15.57 -25.36
N ILE A 206 9.17 -15.13 -24.32
CA ILE A 206 9.21 -13.74 -23.83
C ILE A 206 9.54 -13.72 -22.33
N VAL A 207 10.40 -12.80 -21.90
CA VAL A 207 10.61 -12.44 -20.49
C VAL A 207 10.11 -11.01 -20.28
N LEU A 208 9.17 -10.84 -19.36
CA LEU A 208 8.51 -9.57 -19.04
C LEU A 208 8.94 -9.08 -17.65
N LEU A 209 9.76 -8.03 -17.61
CA LEU A 209 10.26 -7.39 -16.40
C LEU A 209 9.40 -6.16 -16.06
N ASN A 210 8.58 -6.23 -15.00
CA ASN A 210 7.68 -5.17 -14.54
C ASN A 210 6.84 -4.59 -15.71
N LEU A 211 6.03 -5.45 -16.32
CA LEU A 211 5.20 -5.14 -17.50
C LEU A 211 4.26 -3.96 -17.23
N SER A 212 4.23 -2.96 -18.12
CA SER A 212 3.34 -1.82 -17.89
C SER A 212 1.87 -2.22 -17.97
N LEU A 213 1.09 -1.89 -16.93
CA LEU A 213 -0.33 -2.19 -16.81
C LEU A 213 -1.19 -1.28 -17.71
N ARG A 214 -0.60 -0.23 -18.28
CA ARG A 214 -1.26 0.78 -19.14
C ARG A 214 -2.52 1.40 -18.49
N MET A 215 -2.43 1.83 -17.23
CA MET A 215 -3.58 2.35 -16.47
C MET A 215 -4.28 3.57 -17.11
N LEU A 216 -3.55 4.39 -17.87
CA LEU A 216 -4.11 5.52 -18.64
C LEU A 216 -4.86 5.11 -19.93
N HIS A 217 -4.92 3.82 -20.27
CA HIS A 217 -5.63 3.32 -21.45
C HIS A 217 -7.14 3.52 -21.36
N ILE A 218 -7.78 3.95 -22.46
CA ILE A 218 -9.19 4.39 -22.48
C ILE A 218 -10.20 3.32 -21.98
N LYS A 219 -9.86 2.03 -22.08
CA LYS A 219 -10.67 0.92 -21.54
C LYS A 219 -10.63 0.85 -20.00
N LYS A 220 -9.51 1.21 -19.36
CA LYS A 220 -9.34 1.24 -17.90
C LYS A 220 -9.87 2.53 -17.25
N GLN A 221 -10.18 3.54 -18.07
CA GLN A 221 -10.62 4.87 -17.65
C GLN A 221 -12.15 4.99 -17.53
N PRO A 222 -12.68 5.56 -16.42
CA PRO A 222 -14.12 5.78 -16.22
C PRO A 222 -14.76 6.57 -17.36
N TRP A 223 -16.00 6.21 -17.74
CA TRP A 223 -16.65 6.77 -18.93
C TRP A 223 -16.80 8.30 -18.89
N TYR A 224 -17.02 8.87 -17.70
CA TYR A 224 -17.13 10.31 -17.47
C TYR A 224 -15.79 11.08 -17.54
N GLY A 225 -14.64 10.40 -17.37
CA GLY A 225 -13.31 11.03 -17.45
C GLY A 225 -12.82 11.24 -18.89
N ARG A 226 -13.36 10.49 -19.85
CA ARG A 226 -12.91 10.45 -21.25
C ARG A 226 -12.89 11.83 -21.97
N PRO A 227 -13.89 12.72 -21.81
CA PRO A 227 -13.85 14.06 -22.43
C PRO A 227 -12.73 14.95 -21.86
N PHE A 228 -12.43 14.81 -20.56
CA PHE A 228 -11.37 15.56 -19.89
C PHE A 228 -9.98 15.10 -20.37
N ILE A 229 -9.73 13.79 -20.39
CA ILE A 229 -8.48 13.21 -20.87
C ILE A 229 -8.21 13.59 -22.33
N LYS A 230 -9.21 13.43 -23.23
CA LYS A 230 -9.08 13.84 -24.64
C LYS A 230 -8.82 15.34 -24.80
N SER A 231 -9.29 16.16 -23.86
CA SER A 231 -8.97 17.60 -23.81
C SER A 231 -7.56 17.87 -23.29
N PHE A 232 -7.09 17.16 -22.28
CA PHE A 232 -5.73 17.27 -21.72
C PHE A 232 -4.66 16.91 -22.75
N GLN A 233 -4.82 15.74 -23.40
CA GLN A 233 -3.97 15.26 -24.49
C GLN A 233 -3.84 16.29 -25.62
N ASN A 234 -4.96 16.88 -26.03
CA ASN A 234 -5.00 17.91 -27.07
C ASN A 234 -4.32 19.25 -26.68
N LEU A 235 -3.94 19.49 -25.42
CA LEU A 235 -3.03 20.60 -25.08
C LEU A 235 -1.58 20.21 -25.34
N LEU A 236 -1.14 19.09 -24.74
CA LEU A 236 0.25 18.68 -24.70
C LEU A 236 0.78 18.39 -26.11
N ARG A 237 -0.02 17.71 -26.94
CA ARG A 237 0.30 17.38 -28.34
C ARG A 237 0.39 18.62 -29.26
N ASN A 238 -0.42 19.65 -29.02
CA ASN A 238 -0.71 20.71 -30.00
C ASN A 238 -0.29 22.13 -29.58
N THR A 239 0.37 22.34 -28.44
CA THR A 239 0.76 23.68 -27.97
C THR A 239 2.17 23.72 -27.38
N SER A 240 2.77 24.92 -27.38
CA SER A 240 4.09 25.17 -26.79
C SER A 240 4.19 24.84 -25.29
N VAL A 241 3.05 24.68 -24.60
CA VAL A 241 3.00 24.24 -23.19
C VAL A 241 3.63 22.86 -23.02
N GLY A 242 3.42 21.93 -23.95
CA GLY A 242 4.06 20.62 -23.92
C GLY A 242 5.59 20.72 -23.98
N LYS A 243 6.12 21.64 -24.80
CA LYS A 243 7.57 21.84 -24.94
C LYS A 243 8.18 22.52 -23.71
N LEU A 244 7.45 23.44 -23.08
CA LEU A 244 7.85 24.04 -21.80
C LEU A 244 7.86 23.00 -20.65
N PHE A 245 6.85 22.13 -20.58
CA PHE A 245 6.80 21.03 -19.62
C PHE A 245 7.97 20.06 -19.81
N TYR A 246 8.23 19.63 -21.05
CA TYR A 246 9.34 18.72 -21.35
C TYR A 246 10.70 19.29 -20.93
N ASN A 247 10.97 20.56 -21.24
CA ASN A 247 12.22 21.23 -20.86
C ASN A 247 12.42 21.36 -19.34
N ALA A 248 11.35 21.26 -18.53
CA ALA A 248 11.45 21.25 -17.06
C ALA A 248 11.73 19.85 -16.49
N VAL A 249 11.35 18.77 -17.18
CA VAL A 249 11.64 17.38 -16.77
C VAL A 249 12.91 16.81 -17.41
N ALA A 250 13.36 17.35 -18.54
CA ALA A 250 14.61 17.00 -19.23
C ALA A 250 15.82 17.75 -18.64
N THR A 251 16.04 17.60 -17.32
CA THR A 251 17.23 18.13 -16.62
C THR A 251 17.92 17.03 -15.81
N PRO A 252 19.21 17.16 -15.45
CA PRO A 252 19.92 16.15 -14.65
C PRO A 252 19.23 15.88 -13.30
N ASP A 253 18.79 16.93 -12.61
CA ASP A 253 18.15 16.82 -11.28
C ASP A 253 16.73 16.26 -11.39
N SER A 254 15.97 16.65 -12.43
CA SER A 254 14.65 16.10 -12.73
C SER A 254 14.74 14.60 -13.08
N VAL A 255 15.68 14.21 -13.95
CA VAL A 255 15.91 12.80 -14.32
C VAL A 255 16.41 12.00 -13.13
N ARG A 256 17.32 12.55 -12.30
CA ARG A 256 17.74 11.94 -11.03
C ARG A 256 16.55 11.70 -10.10
N SER A 257 15.71 12.71 -9.90
CA SER A 257 14.52 12.63 -9.05
C SER A 257 13.50 11.61 -9.55
N ILE A 258 13.29 11.52 -10.87
CA ILE A 258 12.40 10.53 -11.49
C ILE A 258 12.98 9.11 -11.31
N LEU A 259 14.27 8.90 -11.59
CA LEU A 259 14.92 7.59 -11.42
C LEU A 259 14.95 7.15 -9.94
N SER A 260 15.25 8.04 -9.00
CA SER A 260 15.14 7.76 -7.56
C SER A 260 13.70 7.49 -7.08
N GLN A 261 12.69 7.69 -7.94
CA GLN A 261 11.30 7.27 -7.73
C GLN A 261 10.90 6.04 -8.57
N CYS A 262 11.81 5.45 -9.36
CA CYS A 262 11.59 4.19 -10.08
C CYS A 262 12.31 3.01 -9.41
N TYR A 263 13.50 3.25 -8.87
CA TYR A 263 14.39 2.25 -8.28
C TYR A 263 14.18 2.21 -6.76
N HIS A 264 14.22 1.02 -6.15
CA HIS A 264 14.25 0.86 -4.70
C HIS A 264 15.67 1.08 -4.16
N ASP A 265 16.69 0.48 -4.78
CA ASP A 265 18.08 0.83 -4.51
C ASP A 265 18.48 2.10 -5.29
N THR A 266 18.22 3.24 -4.66
CA THR A 266 18.57 4.56 -5.21
C THR A 266 20.09 4.78 -5.37
N THR A 267 20.96 3.95 -4.77
CA THR A 267 22.42 4.05 -4.98
C THR A 267 22.83 3.62 -6.40
N THR A 268 21.98 2.84 -7.09
CA THR A 268 22.17 2.49 -8.50
C THR A 268 21.90 3.65 -9.46
N VAL A 269 21.24 4.73 -8.98
CA VAL A 269 20.95 5.97 -9.74
C VAL A 269 22.21 6.84 -9.83
N THR A 270 23.15 6.33 -10.62
CA THR A 270 24.44 6.94 -10.95
C THR A 270 24.31 8.07 -11.96
N ASP A 271 25.29 8.97 -12.01
CA ASP A 271 25.35 10.01 -13.04
C ASP A 271 25.46 9.41 -14.46
N GLU A 272 26.08 8.23 -14.61
CA GLU A 272 26.08 7.44 -15.85
C GLU A 272 24.65 7.14 -16.32
N LEU A 273 23.81 6.56 -15.44
CA LEU A 273 22.41 6.25 -15.77
C LEU A 273 21.62 7.54 -16.11
N ILE A 274 21.86 8.63 -15.38
CA ILE A 274 21.22 9.92 -15.66
C ILE A 274 21.61 10.45 -17.04
N GLN A 275 22.89 10.36 -17.44
CA GLN A 275 23.30 10.76 -18.80
C GLN A 275 22.76 9.82 -19.89
N ILE A 276 22.68 8.50 -19.62
CA ILE A 276 22.08 7.51 -20.52
C ILE A 276 20.61 7.85 -20.84
N ILE A 277 19.84 8.32 -19.85
CA ILE A 277 18.43 8.70 -20.03
C ILE A 277 18.30 10.13 -20.59
N LEU A 278 19.11 11.07 -20.09
CA LEU A 278 18.98 12.49 -20.43
C LEU A 278 19.47 12.83 -21.85
N GLN A 279 20.67 12.39 -22.24
CA GLN A 279 21.28 12.82 -23.51
C GLN A 279 20.43 12.51 -24.74
N PRO A 280 19.85 11.30 -24.92
CA PRO A 280 18.97 11.02 -26.05
C PRO A 280 17.59 11.71 -25.94
N GLY A 281 17.22 12.20 -24.77
CA GLY A 281 16.06 13.08 -24.55
C GLY A 281 16.30 14.54 -24.96
N LEU A 282 17.56 14.97 -25.09
CA LEU A 282 17.91 16.30 -25.60
C LEU A 282 18.02 16.36 -27.13
N GLU A 283 17.92 15.22 -27.82
CA GLU A 283 17.97 15.11 -29.27
C GLU A 283 16.76 15.81 -29.95
N PRO A 284 16.94 16.40 -31.16
CA PRO A 284 15.84 16.95 -31.94
C PRO A 284 14.67 15.96 -32.11
N GLY A 285 13.44 16.45 -31.87
CA GLY A 285 12.22 15.66 -31.95
C GLY A 285 11.83 14.89 -30.69
N ALA A 286 12.75 14.64 -29.74
CA ALA A 286 12.47 13.85 -28.53
C ALA A 286 11.30 14.40 -27.70
N VAL A 287 11.20 15.72 -27.59
CA VAL A 287 10.06 16.43 -26.98
C VAL A 287 8.72 16.08 -27.64
N ASP A 288 8.65 16.07 -28.98
CA ASP A 288 7.38 15.81 -29.69
C ASP A 288 6.99 14.32 -29.60
N VAL A 289 7.96 13.40 -29.61
CA VAL A 289 7.72 11.96 -29.37
C VAL A 289 7.23 11.68 -27.94
N PHE A 290 7.87 12.30 -26.94
CA PHE A 290 7.47 12.15 -25.54
C PHE A 290 6.02 12.62 -25.32
N LEU A 291 5.68 13.79 -25.87
CA LEU A 291 4.33 14.36 -25.81
C LEU A 291 3.30 13.51 -26.56
N GLU A 292 3.68 12.85 -27.65
CA GLU A 292 2.83 11.90 -28.36
C GLU A 292 2.51 10.67 -27.48
N PHE A 293 3.51 10.02 -26.90
CA PHE A 293 3.30 8.79 -26.16
C PHE A 293 2.52 8.97 -24.86
N ILE A 294 2.76 10.03 -24.09
CA ILE A 294 1.92 10.33 -22.91
C ILE A 294 0.47 10.66 -23.29
N CYS A 295 0.22 11.00 -24.57
CA CYS A 295 -1.12 11.15 -25.12
C CYS A 295 -1.70 9.85 -25.72
N TYR A 296 -0.95 8.74 -25.77
CA TYR A 296 -1.38 7.49 -26.41
C TYR A 296 -2.19 6.57 -25.47
N SER A 297 -3.47 6.92 -25.28
CA SER A 297 -4.43 6.14 -24.50
C SER A 297 -5.21 5.07 -25.30
N GLY A 298 -4.75 4.70 -26.50
CA GLY A 298 -5.34 3.66 -27.37
C GLY A 298 -4.45 2.41 -27.53
N GLY A 299 -4.81 1.51 -28.46
CA GLY A 299 -4.05 0.29 -28.76
C GLY A 299 -4.40 -0.92 -27.88
N PRO A 300 -3.47 -1.89 -27.72
CA PRO A 300 -3.71 -3.14 -27.01
C PRO A 300 -3.38 -3.05 -25.52
N LEU A 301 -4.07 -3.85 -24.69
CA LEU A 301 -3.71 -4.08 -23.29
C LEU A 301 -2.91 -5.39 -23.10
N PRO A 302 -2.05 -5.49 -22.08
CA PRO A 302 -1.34 -6.74 -21.76
C PRO A 302 -2.26 -7.95 -21.63
N GLU A 303 -3.35 -7.80 -20.88
CA GLU A 303 -4.36 -8.84 -20.67
C GLU A 303 -5.14 -9.23 -21.95
N GLU A 304 -5.13 -8.38 -22.98
CA GLU A 304 -5.74 -8.67 -24.28
C GLU A 304 -4.78 -9.43 -25.21
N LEU A 305 -3.46 -9.30 -24.97
CA LEU A 305 -2.42 -9.93 -25.80
C LEU A 305 -1.96 -11.28 -25.27
N LEU A 306 -1.85 -11.46 -23.94
CA LEU A 306 -1.39 -12.71 -23.33
C LEU A 306 -2.13 -13.96 -23.86
N PRO A 307 -3.47 -14.01 -23.95
CA PRO A 307 -4.20 -15.17 -24.51
C PRO A 307 -3.89 -15.45 -26.00
N GLN A 308 -3.42 -14.44 -26.73
CA GLN A 308 -3.15 -14.52 -28.16
C GLN A 308 -1.73 -15.00 -28.48
N VAL A 309 -0.77 -14.83 -27.56
CA VAL A 309 0.61 -15.31 -27.69
C VAL A 309 0.67 -16.84 -27.83
N LYS A 310 1.69 -17.36 -28.54
CA LYS A 310 1.84 -18.80 -28.87
C LYS A 310 3.22 -19.37 -28.51
N CYS A 311 4.03 -18.62 -27.77
CA CYS A 311 5.29 -19.04 -27.19
C CYS A 311 5.27 -18.87 -25.66
N PRO A 312 6.10 -19.58 -24.90
CA PRO A 312 6.21 -19.42 -23.46
C PRO A 312 6.48 -17.97 -23.03
N VAL A 313 5.87 -17.55 -21.92
CA VAL A 313 6.10 -16.25 -21.28
C VAL A 313 6.56 -16.48 -19.84
N LEU A 314 7.63 -15.81 -19.43
CA LEU A 314 8.02 -15.63 -18.03
C LEU A 314 7.70 -14.19 -17.63
N VAL A 315 7.06 -14.00 -16.48
CA VAL A 315 6.91 -12.68 -15.86
C VAL A 315 7.81 -12.59 -14.64
N ALA A 316 8.50 -11.46 -14.47
CA ALA A 316 9.25 -11.14 -13.26
C ALA A 316 8.97 -9.70 -12.82
N TRP A 317 8.90 -9.48 -11.50
CA TRP A 317 8.38 -8.22 -10.95
C TRP A 317 9.07 -7.81 -9.65
N GLY A 318 9.50 -6.55 -9.57
CA GLY A 318 10.05 -5.99 -8.34
C GLY A 318 8.99 -5.79 -7.25
N ASP A 319 9.19 -6.37 -6.06
CA ASP A 319 8.23 -6.23 -4.94
C ASP A 319 8.21 -4.84 -4.28
N LYS A 320 9.04 -3.91 -4.79
CA LYS A 320 9.10 -2.50 -4.41
C LYS A 320 8.89 -1.58 -5.62
N ASP A 321 8.30 -2.07 -6.71
CA ASP A 321 7.88 -1.23 -7.85
C ASP A 321 6.88 -0.14 -7.38
N PRO A 322 7.24 1.15 -7.45
CA PRO A 322 6.41 2.26 -6.99
C PRO A 322 5.51 2.85 -8.10
N TRP A 323 5.58 2.30 -9.31
CA TRP A 323 4.90 2.78 -10.53
C TRP A 323 3.83 1.79 -11.00
N GLU A 324 4.16 0.50 -11.08
CA GLU A 324 3.26 -0.58 -11.53
C GLU A 324 3.17 -1.65 -10.41
N PRO A 325 2.17 -1.58 -9.50
CA PRO A 325 2.13 -2.41 -8.29
C PRO A 325 2.13 -3.92 -8.55
N VAL A 326 2.97 -4.66 -7.82
CA VAL A 326 3.11 -6.12 -7.97
C VAL A 326 1.82 -6.89 -7.67
N GLU A 327 0.93 -6.33 -6.83
CA GLU A 327 -0.43 -6.82 -6.55
C GLU A 327 -1.27 -6.96 -7.83
N LEU A 328 -1.15 -5.99 -8.73
CA LEU A 328 -1.84 -6.00 -10.03
C LEU A 328 -1.07 -6.88 -11.04
N GLY A 329 0.26 -6.84 -11.01
CA GLY A 329 1.11 -7.69 -11.84
C GLY A 329 0.87 -9.20 -11.63
N LYS A 330 0.64 -9.63 -10.39
CA LYS A 330 0.32 -11.04 -10.02
C LYS A 330 -0.87 -11.60 -10.81
N ALA A 331 -1.80 -10.77 -11.27
CA ALA A 331 -2.93 -11.23 -12.09
C ALA A 331 -2.49 -11.91 -13.40
N PHE A 332 -1.32 -11.54 -13.95
CA PHE A 332 -0.79 -12.16 -15.16
C PHE A 332 -0.32 -13.61 -14.98
N ALA A 333 -0.13 -14.08 -13.74
CA ALA A 333 0.17 -15.49 -13.45
C ALA A 333 -0.99 -16.46 -13.78
N ASN A 334 -2.20 -15.93 -14.05
CA ASN A 334 -3.39 -16.72 -14.33
C ASN A 334 -3.63 -16.98 -15.83
N PHE A 335 -2.72 -16.60 -16.72
CA PHE A 335 -2.83 -16.81 -18.16
C PHE A 335 -2.05 -18.06 -18.58
N ASP A 336 -2.67 -18.99 -19.31
CA ASP A 336 -2.09 -20.29 -19.71
C ASP A 336 -0.74 -20.19 -20.47
N THR A 337 -0.40 -19.02 -21.01
CA THR A 337 0.87 -18.73 -21.69
C THR A 337 2.01 -18.35 -20.74
N VAL A 338 1.73 -18.07 -19.47
CA VAL A 338 2.71 -17.65 -18.45
C VAL A 338 3.16 -18.87 -17.66
N GLU A 339 4.41 -19.27 -17.86
CA GLU A 339 5.01 -20.47 -17.24
C GLU A 339 5.31 -20.26 -15.75
N ASP A 340 5.66 -19.02 -15.35
CA ASP A 340 6.07 -18.65 -13.99
C ASP A 340 5.90 -17.13 -13.76
N PHE A 341 5.70 -16.72 -12.50
CA PHE A 341 5.64 -15.33 -12.06
C PHE A 341 6.62 -15.13 -10.89
N VAL A 342 7.79 -14.56 -11.20
CA VAL A 342 8.92 -14.47 -10.26
C VAL A 342 8.97 -13.10 -9.59
N ILE A 343 8.68 -13.07 -8.30
CA ILE A 343 8.85 -11.87 -7.48
C ILE A 343 10.33 -11.65 -7.17
N LEU A 344 10.84 -10.46 -7.50
CA LEU A 344 12.21 -10.01 -7.27
C LEU A 344 12.24 -9.17 -5.98
N PRO A 345 12.82 -9.66 -4.88
CA PRO A 345 12.74 -9.00 -3.58
C PRO A 345 13.70 -7.81 -3.48
N LYS A 346 13.19 -6.69 -2.96
CA LYS A 346 13.86 -5.39 -2.83
C LYS A 346 14.31 -4.79 -4.17
N VAL A 347 13.42 -4.83 -5.16
CA VAL A 347 13.65 -4.26 -6.51
C VAL A 347 12.48 -3.38 -6.93
N GLY A 348 12.77 -2.26 -7.60
CA GLY A 348 11.79 -1.34 -8.19
C GLY A 348 11.39 -1.69 -9.63
N HIS A 349 11.13 -0.65 -10.43
CA HIS A 349 10.55 -0.73 -11.79
C HIS A 349 11.54 -1.14 -12.90
N CYS A 350 12.86 -1.09 -12.62
CA CYS A 350 13.91 -1.35 -13.62
C CYS A 350 14.86 -2.51 -13.24
N PRO A 351 14.38 -3.74 -12.98
CA PRO A 351 15.21 -4.84 -12.49
C PRO A 351 16.46 -5.14 -13.31
N GLN A 352 16.41 -4.94 -14.63
CA GLN A 352 17.55 -5.20 -15.51
C GLN A 352 18.78 -4.37 -15.14
N ASP A 353 18.60 -3.14 -14.66
CA ASP A 353 19.69 -2.26 -14.24
C ASP A 353 19.89 -2.24 -12.72
N GLU A 354 18.80 -2.37 -11.96
CA GLU A 354 18.82 -2.35 -10.50
C GLU A 354 19.38 -3.65 -9.91
N ALA A 355 18.87 -4.80 -10.37
CA ALA A 355 19.20 -6.13 -9.86
C ALA A 355 19.62 -7.12 -10.97
N PRO A 356 20.62 -6.79 -11.82
CA PRO A 356 21.11 -7.67 -12.88
C PRO A 356 21.60 -9.03 -12.37
N HIS A 357 22.02 -9.10 -11.10
CA HIS A 357 22.44 -10.33 -10.43
C HIS A 357 21.28 -11.31 -10.14
N LEU A 358 20.03 -10.82 -10.10
CA LEU A 358 18.82 -11.66 -10.07
C LEU A 358 18.29 -11.91 -11.49
N VAL A 359 18.29 -10.87 -12.33
CA VAL A 359 17.67 -10.90 -13.66
C VAL A 359 18.46 -11.73 -14.67
N ASN A 360 19.78 -11.61 -14.73
CA ASN A 360 20.58 -12.30 -15.74
C ASN A 360 20.52 -13.84 -15.59
N PRO A 361 20.67 -14.44 -14.39
CA PRO A 361 20.52 -15.88 -14.22
C PRO A 361 19.10 -16.38 -14.48
N LEU A 362 18.08 -15.56 -14.19
CA LEU A 362 16.68 -15.87 -14.47
C LEU A 362 16.40 -15.97 -15.98
N ILE A 363 16.97 -15.04 -16.77
CA ILE A 363 16.90 -15.07 -18.23
C ILE A 363 17.62 -16.31 -18.78
N GLU A 364 18.85 -16.61 -18.33
CA GLU A 364 19.59 -17.79 -18.80
C GLU A 364 18.86 -19.10 -18.46
N LYS A 365 18.26 -19.20 -17.27
CA LYS A 365 17.46 -20.36 -16.85
C LYS A 365 16.26 -20.56 -17.81
N PHE A 366 15.44 -19.53 -18.00
CA PHE A 366 14.25 -19.60 -18.86
C PHE A 366 14.58 -20.05 -20.29
N ILE A 367 15.63 -19.47 -20.87
CA ILE A 367 16.12 -19.85 -22.20
C ILE A 367 16.60 -21.31 -22.21
N THR A 368 17.40 -21.71 -21.22
CA THR A 368 17.94 -23.08 -21.10
C THR A 368 16.83 -24.13 -20.94
N ASP A 369 15.83 -23.86 -20.11
CA ASP A 369 14.69 -24.77 -19.89
C ASP A 369 13.91 -25.00 -21.20
N ILE A 370 13.64 -23.93 -21.97
CA ILE A 370 12.96 -24.00 -23.27
C ILE A 370 13.81 -24.74 -24.32
N PHE A 371 15.13 -24.52 -24.37
CA PHE A 371 16.02 -25.28 -25.25
C PHE A 371 16.07 -26.77 -24.90
N CYS A 372 16.19 -27.10 -23.61
CA CYS A 372 16.18 -28.49 -23.13
C CYS A 372 14.84 -29.18 -23.45
N TYR A 373 13.72 -28.49 -23.29
CA TYR A 373 12.39 -28.99 -23.65
C TYR A 373 12.28 -29.27 -25.16
N LEU A 374 12.59 -28.28 -26.01
CA LEU A 374 12.54 -28.41 -27.46
C LEU A 374 13.49 -29.50 -27.97
N PHE A 375 14.72 -29.57 -27.45
CA PHE A 375 15.68 -30.61 -27.82
C PHE A 375 15.15 -32.00 -27.44
N THR A 376 14.65 -32.17 -26.21
CA THR A 376 14.09 -33.46 -25.74
C THR A 376 12.85 -33.87 -26.53
N PHE A 377 11.98 -32.93 -26.90
CA PHE A 377 10.79 -33.17 -27.70
C PHE A 377 11.14 -33.58 -29.14
N ILE A 378 12.11 -32.91 -29.78
CA ILE A 378 12.59 -33.27 -31.11
C ILE A 378 13.29 -34.63 -31.07
N TYR A 379 14.14 -34.89 -30.07
CA TYR A 379 14.87 -36.15 -29.93
C TYR A 379 13.94 -37.35 -29.73
N ARG A 380 12.85 -37.19 -28.95
CA ARG A 380 11.81 -38.22 -28.76
C ARG A 380 11.00 -38.52 -30.02
N ASN A 381 10.83 -37.57 -30.92
CA ASN A 381 10.01 -37.73 -32.12
C ASN A 381 10.82 -38.09 -33.40
N SER A 382 12.14 -37.86 -33.43
CA SER A 382 12.93 -37.94 -34.67
C SER A 382 13.67 -39.26 -34.90
N TYR A 383 13.86 -40.10 -33.88
CA TYR A 383 14.58 -41.37 -34.01
C TYR A 383 13.83 -42.53 -33.34
N ARG A 384 13.55 -43.59 -34.10
CA ARG A 384 12.86 -44.80 -33.61
C ARG A 384 13.82 -45.91 -33.17
N GLU A 385 15.11 -45.81 -33.49
CA GLU A 385 16.15 -46.76 -33.08
C GLU A 385 17.42 -46.02 -32.65
N ILE A 386 17.78 -46.16 -31.37
CA ILE A 386 19.13 -46.07 -30.78
C ILE A 386 19.02 -46.66 -29.36
N SER A 387 20.08 -47.32 -28.89
CA SER A 387 20.03 -48.16 -27.69
C SER A 387 19.86 -47.39 -26.37
N VAL A 388 19.13 -48.00 -25.43
CA VAL A 388 18.81 -47.48 -24.08
C VAL A 388 20.05 -47.01 -23.29
N GLN A 389 21.23 -47.59 -23.56
CA GLN A 389 22.49 -47.20 -22.91
C GLN A 389 22.89 -45.74 -23.17
N LEU A 390 22.51 -45.12 -24.29
CA LEU A 390 22.85 -43.71 -24.56
C LEU A 390 22.02 -42.73 -23.72
N LEU A 391 20.75 -43.07 -23.47
CA LEU A 391 19.88 -42.33 -22.54
C LEU A 391 20.43 -42.40 -21.10
N ILE A 392 20.84 -43.59 -20.66
CA ILE A 392 21.44 -43.80 -19.33
C ILE A 392 22.73 -42.97 -19.18
N LEU A 393 23.58 -42.90 -20.21
CA LEU A 393 24.80 -42.08 -20.19
C LEU A 393 24.52 -40.57 -20.04
N LEU A 394 23.49 -40.06 -20.71
CA LEU A 394 23.06 -38.65 -20.55
C LEU A 394 22.50 -38.39 -19.14
N GLU A 395 21.66 -39.28 -18.62
CA GLU A 395 21.04 -39.15 -17.30
C GLU A 395 22.07 -39.25 -16.15
N LEU A 396 23.09 -40.12 -16.30
CA LEU A 396 24.22 -40.18 -15.38
C LEU A 396 25.07 -38.90 -15.40
N LYS A 397 25.29 -38.30 -16.58
CA LYS A 397 26.01 -37.02 -16.71
C LYS A 397 25.23 -35.87 -16.05
N TYR A 398 23.89 -35.90 -16.14
CA TYR A 398 22.99 -34.95 -15.49
C TYR A 398 23.02 -35.06 -13.95
N LYS A 399 23.09 -36.29 -13.41
CA LYS A 399 23.29 -36.54 -11.97
C LYS A 399 24.69 -36.11 -11.51
N GLY A 400 25.71 -36.26 -12.36
CA GLY A 400 27.08 -35.82 -12.09
C GLY A 400 27.21 -34.31 -11.82
N LEU A 401 26.57 -33.46 -12.63
CA LEU A 401 26.64 -32.00 -12.45
C LEU A 401 26.04 -31.53 -11.11
N ARG A 402 24.98 -32.19 -10.61
CA ARG A 402 24.35 -31.82 -9.32
C ARG A 402 25.28 -31.98 -8.12
N MET A 403 26.28 -32.87 -8.17
CA MET A 403 27.24 -33.05 -7.06
C MET A 403 28.35 -32.00 -7.01
N LEU A 404 28.45 -31.10 -8.00
CA LEU A 404 29.45 -30.01 -8.00
C LEU A 404 28.89 -28.65 -7.53
N GLN A 405 27.58 -28.54 -7.31
CA GLN A 405 26.95 -27.32 -6.76
C GLN A 405 26.74 -27.35 -5.24
N SER A 406 26.88 -28.51 -4.59
CA SER A 406 26.68 -28.69 -3.14
C SER A 406 27.84 -28.18 -2.27
N ALA A 407 28.55 -27.13 -2.71
CA ALA A 407 29.73 -26.56 -2.03
C ALA A 407 29.46 -25.19 -1.36
N PHE A 408 28.29 -24.58 -1.56
CA PHE A 408 27.91 -23.32 -0.94
C PHE A 408 26.57 -23.47 -0.18
N TYR A 409 26.56 -23.01 1.07
CA TYR A 409 25.44 -23.19 2.00
C TYR A 409 24.23 -22.31 1.67
N LEU A 410 23.10 -22.94 1.33
CA LEU A 410 21.74 -22.43 1.56
C LEU A 410 20.84 -23.61 2.01
N PRO A 411 19.85 -23.40 2.90
CA PRO A 411 19.05 -24.50 3.46
C PRO A 411 18.18 -25.27 2.44
N GLU A 412 17.84 -26.51 2.80
CA GLU A 412 17.28 -27.52 1.89
C GLU A 412 15.86 -27.22 1.39
N PHE A 413 15.67 -27.25 0.07
CA PHE A 413 14.36 -27.48 -0.54
C PHE A 413 14.22 -28.95 -0.97
N VAL A 414 13.38 -29.71 -0.25
CA VAL A 414 13.16 -31.14 -0.51
C VAL A 414 12.40 -31.36 -1.82
N LEU A 415 13.07 -31.95 -2.81
CA LEU A 415 12.47 -32.38 -4.09
C LEU A 415 11.65 -33.67 -3.94
N GLY A 416 10.45 -33.55 -3.36
CA GLY A 416 9.47 -34.64 -3.31
C GLY A 416 8.68 -34.75 -4.61
N ASN A 417 8.85 -35.84 -5.37
CA ASN A 417 8.17 -36.04 -6.65
C ASN A 417 6.74 -36.59 -6.44
N GLY A 418 5.82 -35.70 -6.11
CA GLY A 418 4.39 -35.97 -5.99
C GLY A 418 3.60 -34.67 -6.14
N LYS A 419 2.34 -34.73 -6.57
CA LYS A 419 1.48 -33.53 -6.68
C LYS A 419 1.27 -32.95 -5.27
N ARG A 420 2.02 -31.91 -4.90
CA ARG A 420 1.71 -31.08 -3.73
C ARG A 420 0.32 -30.49 -3.95
N ALA A 421 -0.59 -30.73 -3.00
CA ALA A 421 -1.80 -29.92 -2.91
C ALA A 421 -1.40 -28.45 -2.70
N GLN A 422 -2.15 -27.54 -3.31
CA GLN A 422 -1.98 -26.10 -3.10
C GLN A 422 -2.28 -25.81 -1.63
N SER A 423 -1.27 -25.42 -0.86
CA SER A 423 -1.43 -25.06 0.56
C SER A 423 -1.94 -23.63 0.65
N PHE A 424 -3.15 -23.45 1.16
CA PHE A 424 -3.74 -22.13 1.35
C PHE A 424 -3.33 -21.60 2.74
N PRO A 425 -3.16 -20.28 2.94
CA PRO A 425 -2.85 -19.70 4.25
C PRO A 425 -3.75 -20.22 5.39
N ILE A 426 -5.05 -20.38 5.13
CA ILE A 426 -6.06 -20.96 6.04
C ILE A 426 -5.77 -22.38 6.54
N ASP A 427 -4.93 -23.16 5.85
CA ASP A 427 -4.47 -24.48 6.34
C ASP A 427 -3.48 -24.36 7.52
N THR A 428 -3.08 -23.13 7.90
CA THR A 428 -2.31 -22.81 9.10
C THR A 428 -3.13 -22.00 10.10
N THR A 429 -2.91 -22.19 11.40
CA THR A 429 -3.55 -21.41 12.47
C THR A 429 -2.65 -20.27 12.92
N PHE A 430 -3.18 -19.05 12.97
CA PHE A 430 -2.46 -17.90 13.51
C PHE A 430 -2.15 -18.07 15.01
N LYS A 431 -1.01 -17.55 15.44
CA LYS A 431 -0.64 -17.36 16.84
C LYS A 431 0.11 -16.04 16.98
N LEU A 432 -0.11 -15.32 18.09
CA LEU A 432 0.72 -14.19 18.47
C LEU A 432 2.20 -14.63 18.62
N PRO A 433 3.19 -13.77 18.30
CA PRO A 433 4.61 -14.15 18.30
C PRO A 433 5.12 -14.66 19.66
N SER A 434 4.60 -14.11 20.75
CA SER A 434 4.87 -14.52 22.13
C SER A 434 3.60 -15.07 22.80
N PRO A 435 3.74 -15.96 23.81
CA PRO A 435 2.63 -16.34 24.68
C PRO A 435 1.93 -15.14 25.33
N LEU A 436 0.66 -15.32 25.70
CA LEU A 436 -0.05 -14.34 26.52
C LEU A 436 0.64 -14.19 27.88
N PRO A 437 0.73 -12.96 28.44
CA PRO A 437 1.34 -12.74 29.74
C PRO A 437 0.46 -13.30 30.87
N SER A 438 1.07 -13.62 32.01
CA SER A 438 0.33 -13.95 33.23
C SER A 438 -0.43 -12.72 33.74
N TRP A 439 -1.75 -12.72 33.60
CA TRP A 439 -2.59 -11.61 34.04
C TRP A 439 -2.59 -11.46 35.57
N PRO A 440 -2.43 -10.23 36.11
CA PRO A 440 -2.66 -9.96 37.52
C PRO A 440 -4.08 -10.35 37.96
N SER A 441 -4.25 -10.68 39.24
CA SER A 441 -5.55 -10.99 39.83
C SER A 441 -6.53 -9.83 39.67
N GLY A 442 -7.78 -10.13 39.30
CA GLY A 442 -8.81 -9.13 39.03
C GLY A 442 -10.24 -9.69 39.04
N GLY A 443 -11.17 -8.89 38.51
CA GLY A 443 -12.62 -9.15 38.52
C GLY A 443 -13.06 -10.25 37.55
N GLY A 444 -13.55 -9.88 36.38
CA GLY A 444 -14.00 -10.79 35.33
C GLY A 444 -13.01 -10.99 34.17
N PHE A 445 -12.07 -10.06 33.96
CA PHE A 445 -11.12 -10.10 32.85
C PHE A 445 -10.27 -11.38 32.85
N ALA A 446 -10.08 -11.96 31.66
CA ALA A 446 -9.30 -13.16 31.39
C ALA A 446 -9.75 -14.46 32.10
N LYS A 447 -11.04 -14.58 32.48
CA LYS A 447 -11.61 -15.78 33.13
C LYS A 447 -12.01 -16.93 32.20
N GLY A 448 -12.00 -16.74 30.89
CA GLY A 448 -12.46 -17.72 29.90
C GLY A 448 -13.96 -17.69 29.60
N SER A 449 -14.79 -17.18 30.51
CA SER A 449 -16.24 -16.99 30.29
C SER A 449 -16.74 -15.63 30.81
N ILE A 450 -17.88 -15.17 30.29
CA ILE A 450 -18.53 -13.88 30.60
C ILE A 450 -20.05 -14.09 30.70
N GLU A 451 -20.69 -13.54 31.73
CA GLU A 451 -22.15 -13.55 31.92
C GLU A 451 -22.81 -12.35 31.23
N LEU A 452 -23.88 -12.58 30.46
CA LEU A 452 -24.60 -11.56 29.68
C LEU A 452 -26.02 -11.24 30.20
N GLY A 453 -26.49 -11.86 31.29
CA GLY A 453 -27.78 -11.59 31.94
C GLY A 453 -28.81 -12.71 31.82
N GLY A 454 -28.35 -13.96 31.93
CA GLY A 454 -29.12 -15.20 31.75
C GLY A 454 -28.44 -16.23 30.82
N ILE A 455 -27.26 -15.90 30.29
CA ILE A 455 -26.37 -16.82 29.59
C ILE A 455 -24.91 -16.51 29.92
N GLU A 456 -24.16 -17.54 30.21
CA GLU A 456 -22.71 -17.52 30.25
C GLU A 456 -22.18 -17.84 28.85
N VAL A 457 -21.35 -16.97 28.28
CA VAL A 457 -20.69 -17.21 26.99
C VAL A 457 -19.21 -17.53 27.17
N CYS A 458 -18.66 -18.31 26.24
CA CYS A 458 -17.25 -18.67 26.16
C CYS A 458 -16.76 -18.56 24.71
N GLN A 459 -15.51 -18.16 24.51
CA GLN A 459 -14.90 -17.98 23.18
C GLN A 459 -14.17 -19.25 22.74
N VAL A 460 -14.61 -19.86 21.63
CA VAL A 460 -14.00 -21.05 21.01
C VAL A 460 -13.29 -20.66 19.71
N SER A 461 -12.00 -20.99 19.60
CA SER A 461 -11.16 -20.78 18.41
C SER A 461 -10.66 -22.08 17.76
N THR A 462 -11.16 -23.23 18.21
CA THR A 462 -10.87 -24.54 17.61
C THR A 462 -12.02 -24.98 16.70
N PHE A 463 -11.67 -25.55 15.53
CA PHE A 463 -12.60 -25.71 14.43
C PHE A 463 -12.41 -27.03 13.68
N THR A 464 -13.50 -27.57 13.14
CA THR A 464 -13.51 -28.63 12.12
C THR A 464 -13.96 -28.01 10.80
N ARG A 465 -13.12 -28.10 9.75
CA ARG A 465 -13.49 -27.63 8.41
C ARG A 465 -14.55 -28.55 7.81
N VAL A 466 -15.62 -27.96 7.31
CA VAL A 466 -16.76 -28.67 6.70
C VAL A 466 -16.70 -28.57 5.18
N TRP A 467 -16.31 -27.42 4.64
CA TRP A 467 -16.21 -27.15 3.21
C TRP A 467 -15.17 -26.05 2.92
N ARG A 468 -14.67 -26.01 1.67
CA ARG A 468 -13.81 -24.93 1.16
C ARG A 468 -14.05 -24.72 -0.33
N SER A 469 -14.30 -23.48 -0.77
CA SER A 469 -14.05 -23.08 -2.16
C SER A 469 -12.56 -22.76 -2.33
N GLN A 470 -12.01 -23.01 -3.51
CA GLN A 470 -10.64 -22.61 -3.89
C GLN A 470 -10.63 -21.36 -4.79
N GLU A 471 -11.81 -20.75 -5.01
CA GLU A 471 -12.04 -19.59 -5.88
C GLU A 471 -13.17 -18.67 -5.36
N GLY A 472 -13.22 -17.42 -5.85
CA GLY A 472 -14.10 -16.36 -5.34
C GLY A 472 -13.57 -15.66 -4.08
N GLY A 473 -14.22 -14.58 -3.66
CA GLY A 473 -13.81 -13.79 -2.48
C GLY A 473 -12.44 -13.09 -2.62
N PRO A 474 -11.84 -12.64 -1.49
CA PRO A 474 -10.54 -11.96 -1.47
C PRO A 474 -9.42 -12.75 -2.14
N ASP A 475 -8.60 -12.04 -2.93
CA ASP A 475 -7.50 -12.57 -3.76
C ASP A 475 -7.89 -13.72 -4.71
N ASN A 476 -9.19 -13.95 -4.93
CA ASN A 476 -9.76 -15.10 -5.63
C ASN A 476 -9.28 -16.47 -5.08
N LEU A 477 -8.89 -16.55 -3.81
CA LEU A 477 -8.41 -17.79 -3.17
C LEU A 477 -9.53 -18.64 -2.55
N GLY A 478 -10.78 -18.16 -2.60
CA GLY A 478 -11.94 -18.80 -1.99
C GLY A 478 -12.05 -18.55 -0.48
N ALA A 479 -12.98 -19.27 0.14
CA ALA A 479 -13.24 -19.23 1.58
C ALA A 479 -13.53 -20.63 2.12
N SER A 480 -13.35 -20.80 3.43
CA SER A 480 -13.59 -22.04 4.15
C SER A 480 -14.71 -21.88 5.19
N LEU A 481 -15.56 -22.89 5.32
CA LEU A 481 -16.66 -22.99 6.28
C LEU A 481 -16.34 -24.05 7.34
N PHE A 482 -16.61 -23.73 8.61
CA PHE A 482 -16.20 -24.53 9.76
C PHE A 482 -17.31 -24.66 10.81
N ASN A 483 -17.36 -25.79 11.50
CA ASN A 483 -18.07 -25.92 12.78
C ASN A 483 -17.07 -25.82 13.94
N PRO A 484 -17.43 -25.16 15.05
CA PRO A 484 -16.57 -25.13 16.24
C PRO A 484 -16.39 -26.53 16.83
N ALA A 485 -15.22 -26.76 17.43
CA ALA A 485 -14.83 -28.03 18.03
C ALA A 485 -14.52 -27.85 19.53
N GLN A 486 -14.31 -28.96 20.25
CA GLN A 486 -13.86 -28.95 21.65
C GLN A 486 -14.74 -28.08 22.59
N ILE A 487 -16.07 -28.11 22.38
CA ILE A 487 -17.04 -27.28 23.11
C ILE A 487 -16.94 -27.57 24.63
N PRO A 488 -16.81 -26.54 25.49
CA PRO A 488 -16.76 -26.73 26.94
C PRO A 488 -18.05 -27.37 27.50
N SER A 489 -17.91 -28.16 28.57
CA SER A 489 -19.02 -28.91 29.16
C SER A 489 -20.19 -28.02 29.57
N GLY A 490 -21.39 -28.33 29.07
CA GLY A 490 -22.62 -27.57 29.34
C GLY A 490 -22.84 -26.33 28.46
N PHE A 491 -21.92 -26.01 27.53
CA PHE A 491 -22.11 -24.97 26.53
C PHE A 491 -22.65 -25.56 25.22
N PHE A 492 -23.41 -24.75 24.48
CA PHE A 492 -24.02 -25.10 23.19
C PHE A 492 -23.51 -24.17 22.08
N ILE A 493 -23.45 -24.72 20.87
CA ILE A 493 -23.09 -23.98 19.65
C ILE A 493 -24.20 -22.97 19.31
N LEU A 494 -23.80 -21.75 18.97
CA LEU A 494 -24.69 -20.69 18.49
C LEU A 494 -24.66 -20.50 16.96
N GLY A 495 -23.55 -20.88 16.33
CA GLY A 495 -23.37 -20.83 14.88
C GLY A 495 -22.00 -21.36 14.44
N SER A 496 -21.87 -21.51 13.13
CA SER A 496 -20.65 -21.91 12.40
C SER A 496 -19.74 -20.70 12.12
N TYR A 497 -18.51 -20.97 11.67
CA TYR A 497 -17.52 -19.95 11.32
C TYR A 497 -17.20 -19.97 9.80
N ALA A 498 -16.79 -18.82 9.27
CA ALA A 498 -16.36 -18.64 7.89
C ALA A 498 -15.14 -17.72 7.84
N GLN A 499 -14.18 -17.99 6.94
CA GLN A 499 -13.02 -17.13 6.73
C GLN A 499 -12.55 -17.18 5.26
N PRO A 500 -12.12 -16.05 4.67
CA PRO A 500 -11.33 -16.05 3.45
C PRO A 500 -10.09 -16.96 3.57
N ASN A 501 -9.73 -17.63 2.48
CA ASN A 501 -8.59 -18.55 2.47
C ASN A 501 -7.22 -17.82 2.44
N ASN A 502 -7.21 -16.52 2.13
CA ASN A 502 -6.01 -15.71 1.89
C ASN A 502 -5.20 -15.38 3.16
N LYS A 503 -5.76 -15.58 4.36
CA LYS A 503 -5.08 -15.39 5.65
C LYS A 503 -5.16 -16.64 6.54
N PRO A 504 -4.20 -16.86 7.47
CA PRO A 504 -4.22 -17.97 8.42
C PRO A 504 -5.48 -17.99 9.27
N LEU A 505 -5.92 -19.18 9.71
CA LEU A 505 -7.08 -19.35 10.56
C LEU A 505 -6.86 -18.64 11.91
N SER A 506 -7.59 -17.55 12.14
CA SER A 506 -7.48 -16.68 13.33
C SER A 506 -8.83 -16.42 14.01
N GLY A 507 -9.89 -17.03 13.48
CA GLY A 507 -11.27 -16.84 13.92
C GLY A 507 -11.61 -17.36 15.31
N TRP A 508 -12.85 -17.08 15.70
CA TRP A 508 -13.48 -17.53 16.93
C TRP A 508 -15.00 -17.44 16.81
N VAL A 509 -15.72 -18.22 17.61
CA VAL A 509 -17.17 -18.07 17.81
C VAL A 509 -17.50 -18.11 19.30
N LEU A 510 -18.63 -17.51 19.69
CA LEU A 510 -19.19 -17.68 21.02
C LEU A 510 -20.06 -18.94 21.08
N VAL A 511 -19.87 -19.71 22.15
CA VAL A 511 -20.77 -20.76 22.61
C VAL A 511 -21.44 -20.28 23.89
N ALA A 512 -22.69 -20.69 24.13
CA ALA A 512 -23.46 -20.23 25.30
C ALA A 512 -23.96 -21.39 26.17
N LYS A 513 -23.92 -21.16 27.47
CA LYS A 513 -24.48 -21.99 28.54
C LYS A 513 -25.55 -21.18 29.26
N GLU A 514 -26.63 -21.84 29.66
CA GLU A 514 -27.70 -21.23 30.44
C GLU A 514 -27.27 -20.99 31.90
N THR A 515 -27.68 -19.86 32.47
CA THR A 515 -27.46 -19.55 33.90
C THR A 515 -28.78 -19.37 34.64
N ASP A 516 -28.82 -19.88 35.88
CA ASP A 516 -30.07 -20.02 36.63
C ASP A 516 -30.66 -18.64 36.98
N THR A 517 -31.76 -18.32 36.30
CA THR A 517 -32.44 -17.02 36.33
C THR A 517 -33.94 -17.16 36.60
N GLY A 518 -34.34 -18.19 37.36
CA GLY A 518 -35.70 -18.29 37.91
C GLY A 518 -36.76 -18.79 36.92
N GLY A 519 -36.42 -19.80 36.12
CA GLY A 519 -37.42 -20.64 35.42
C GLY A 519 -37.83 -20.23 34.00
N THR A 520 -37.21 -19.22 33.39
CA THR A 520 -37.47 -18.87 31.97
C THR A 520 -36.28 -19.24 31.06
N VAL A 521 -36.39 -20.38 30.38
CA VAL A 521 -35.31 -20.96 29.55
C VAL A 521 -34.72 -19.94 28.55
N ALA A 522 -33.42 -19.69 28.60
CA ALA A 522 -32.69 -18.73 27.79
C ALA A 522 -32.22 -19.30 26.43
N LEU A 523 -31.97 -20.61 26.35
CA LEU A 523 -31.47 -21.30 25.16
C LEU A 523 -32.40 -22.46 24.77
N ARG A 524 -32.89 -22.49 23.53
CA ARG A 524 -33.72 -23.59 23.01
C ARG A 524 -33.18 -24.17 21.71
N PRO A 525 -33.39 -25.47 21.43
CA PRO A 525 -33.17 -25.99 20.08
C PRO A 525 -34.08 -25.26 19.08
N PRO A 526 -33.67 -25.11 17.80
CA PRO A 526 -34.59 -24.78 16.71
C PRO A 526 -35.70 -25.83 16.58
N VAL A 527 -36.80 -25.45 15.92
CA VAL A 527 -37.91 -26.37 15.61
C VAL A 527 -37.74 -27.07 14.25
N ASP A 528 -36.96 -26.47 13.35
CA ASP A 528 -36.57 -27.02 12.03
C ASP A 528 -35.34 -26.26 11.49
N TYR A 529 -34.82 -26.64 10.32
CA TYR A 529 -33.84 -25.87 9.55
C TYR A 529 -34.33 -25.57 8.13
N SER A 530 -34.07 -24.35 7.67
CA SER A 530 -34.25 -23.95 6.27
C SER A 530 -32.90 -23.95 5.55
N LEU A 531 -32.83 -24.57 4.36
CA LEU A 531 -31.63 -24.50 3.53
C LEU A 531 -31.52 -23.09 2.92
N VAL A 532 -30.40 -22.41 3.16
CA VAL A 532 -30.10 -21.09 2.60
C VAL A 532 -29.36 -21.23 1.28
N TRP A 533 -28.42 -22.17 1.21
CA TRP A 533 -27.52 -22.35 0.07
C TRP A 533 -26.89 -23.75 0.08
N SER A 534 -26.57 -24.27 -1.11
CA SER A 534 -25.78 -25.48 -1.33
C SER A 534 -24.74 -25.23 -2.43
N SER A 535 -23.56 -25.82 -2.28
CA SER A 535 -22.50 -25.79 -3.29
C SER A 535 -22.69 -26.81 -4.44
N ASP A 536 -23.72 -27.66 -4.40
CA ASP A 536 -24.01 -28.71 -5.40
C ASP A 536 -24.18 -28.18 -6.83
N THR A 537 -24.71 -26.97 -6.95
CA THR A 537 -25.01 -26.33 -8.24
C THR A 537 -23.85 -25.46 -8.76
N LEU A 538 -22.74 -25.39 -8.02
CA LEU A 538 -21.62 -24.52 -8.32
C LEU A 538 -20.52 -25.27 -9.07
N ASN A 539 -20.32 -24.91 -10.33
CA ASN A 539 -19.21 -25.37 -11.15
C ASN A 539 -17.92 -24.59 -10.80
N ILE A 540 -17.40 -24.84 -9.59
CA ILE A 540 -16.22 -24.21 -8.99
C ILE A 540 -15.25 -25.27 -8.45
N LYS A 541 -13.97 -24.93 -8.28
CA LYS A 541 -13.02 -25.76 -7.53
C LYS A 541 -13.36 -25.71 -6.04
N GLN A 542 -13.67 -26.86 -5.44
CA GLN A 542 -14.08 -26.96 -4.04
C GLN A 542 -13.69 -28.29 -3.40
N ASP A 543 -13.48 -28.28 -2.08
CA ASP A 543 -13.22 -29.45 -1.24
C ASP A 543 -14.55 -30.05 -0.77
N GLY A 544 -15.11 -30.98 -1.55
CA GLY A 544 -16.38 -31.63 -1.24
C GLY A 544 -17.59 -30.69 -1.40
N HIS A 545 -18.66 -31.00 -0.67
CA HIS A 545 -19.94 -30.29 -0.74
C HIS A 545 -20.20 -29.50 0.54
N GLY A 546 -20.84 -28.34 0.43
CA GLY A 546 -21.13 -27.45 1.55
C GLY A 546 -22.58 -26.97 1.52
N TYR A 547 -23.24 -27.03 2.67
CA TYR A 547 -24.63 -26.64 2.85
C TYR A 547 -24.73 -25.65 4.01
N ILE A 548 -25.47 -24.56 3.81
CA ILE A 548 -25.68 -23.51 4.82
C ILE A 548 -27.15 -23.52 5.24
N TRP A 549 -27.39 -23.68 6.55
CA TRP A 549 -28.72 -23.81 7.14
C TRP A 549 -29.04 -22.65 8.08
N LEU A 550 -30.23 -22.09 7.94
CA LEU A 550 -30.82 -21.13 8.88
C LEU A 550 -31.66 -21.91 9.92
N PRO A 551 -31.35 -21.83 11.22
CA PRO A 551 -32.17 -22.45 12.27
C PRO A 551 -33.52 -21.73 12.39
N VAL A 552 -34.61 -22.48 12.31
CA VAL A 552 -35.98 -21.94 12.53
C VAL A 552 -36.22 -21.89 14.03
N SER A 553 -36.24 -20.68 14.60
CA SER A 553 -36.38 -20.47 16.04
C SER A 553 -37.83 -20.66 16.54
N PRO A 554 -38.03 -21.24 17.74
CA PRO A 554 -39.32 -21.21 18.42
C PRO A 554 -39.75 -19.77 18.78
N GLU A 555 -41.05 -19.59 19.03
CA GLU A 555 -41.63 -18.29 19.42
C GLU A 555 -40.95 -17.71 20.68
N GLY A 556 -40.58 -16.42 20.61
CA GLY A 556 -39.82 -15.72 21.66
C GLY A 556 -38.30 -15.90 21.61
N TYR A 557 -37.77 -16.61 20.60
CA TYR A 557 -36.33 -16.82 20.39
C TYR A 557 -35.90 -16.33 19.00
N LYS A 558 -34.58 -16.21 18.79
CA LYS A 558 -33.95 -15.87 17.50
C LYS A 558 -32.76 -16.78 17.21
N PRO A 559 -32.49 -17.11 15.93
CA PRO A 559 -31.18 -17.62 15.53
C PRO A 559 -30.16 -16.47 15.58
N VAL A 560 -28.96 -16.76 16.10
CA VAL A 560 -27.85 -15.78 16.19
C VAL A 560 -26.64 -16.19 15.35
N GLY A 561 -26.81 -17.21 14.50
CA GLY A 561 -25.81 -17.78 13.60
C GLY A 561 -26.43 -18.78 12.64
N LEU A 562 -25.70 -19.11 11.57
CA LEU A 562 -26.03 -20.19 10.63
C LEU A 562 -25.31 -21.48 11.05
N PHE A 563 -25.78 -22.64 10.58
CA PHE A 563 -25.09 -23.92 10.76
C PHE A 563 -24.67 -24.53 9.42
N VAL A 564 -23.53 -25.22 9.35
CA VAL A 564 -23.04 -25.84 8.11
C VAL A 564 -22.88 -27.36 8.20
N THR A 565 -23.20 -28.04 7.10
CA THR A 565 -22.99 -29.48 6.91
C THR A 565 -22.27 -29.76 5.59
N SER A 566 -21.70 -30.97 5.48
CA SER A 566 -21.16 -31.54 4.24
C SER A 566 -22.08 -32.60 3.62
N SER A 567 -23.32 -32.67 4.10
CA SER A 567 -24.41 -33.55 3.65
C SER A 567 -25.67 -32.72 3.41
N PRO A 568 -26.49 -33.03 2.38
CA PRO A 568 -27.76 -32.36 2.12
C PRO A 568 -28.85 -32.69 3.16
N GLU A 569 -28.59 -33.60 4.09
CA GLU A 569 -29.48 -33.91 5.20
C GLU A 569 -29.58 -32.73 6.19
N LYS A 570 -30.78 -32.50 6.72
CA LYS A 570 -31.02 -31.46 7.73
C LYS A 570 -30.19 -31.74 9.00
N PRO A 571 -29.59 -30.71 9.63
CA PRO A 571 -28.92 -30.88 10.91
C PRO A 571 -29.86 -31.37 12.01
N GLY A 572 -29.31 -32.03 13.03
CA GLY A 572 -30.05 -32.35 14.25
C GLY A 572 -30.53 -31.09 14.98
N LEU A 573 -31.73 -31.14 15.59
CA LEU A 573 -32.26 -30.01 16.36
C LEU A 573 -31.40 -29.68 17.60
N ASP A 574 -30.53 -30.60 18.01
CA ASP A 574 -29.55 -30.41 19.06
C ASP A 574 -28.27 -29.67 18.61
N ALA A 575 -28.01 -29.53 17.31
CA ALA A 575 -26.73 -29.03 16.78
C ALA A 575 -26.43 -27.56 17.10
N VAL A 576 -27.45 -26.69 17.24
CA VAL A 576 -27.30 -25.29 17.70
C VAL A 576 -28.41 -24.90 18.68
N ARG A 577 -28.28 -23.73 19.33
CA ARG A 577 -29.36 -23.11 20.11
C ARG A 577 -29.78 -21.75 19.57
N CYS A 578 -31.09 -21.54 19.52
CA CYS A 578 -31.70 -20.23 19.40
C CYS A 578 -31.75 -19.55 20.78
N VAL A 579 -31.55 -18.23 20.79
CA VAL A 579 -31.40 -17.42 22.00
C VAL A 579 -32.70 -16.64 22.27
N ARG A 580 -33.10 -16.54 23.54
CA ARG A 580 -34.31 -15.81 23.96
C ARG A 580 -34.21 -14.34 23.55
N GLN A 581 -35.27 -13.77 22.97
CA GLN A 581 -35.19 -12.52 22.20
C GLN A 581 -34.71 -11.29 22.99
N ASP A 582 -34.92 -11.25 24.31
CA ASP A 582 -34.41 -10.17 25.19
C ASP A 582 -32.90 -10.21 25.45
N LEU A 583 -32.23 -11.32 25.09
CA LEU A 583 -30.78 -11.51 25.12
C LEU A 583 -30.15 -11.33 23.72
N THR A 584 -30.89 -10.75 22.77
CA THR A 584 -30.45 -10.49 21.40
C THR A 584 -30.59 -9.02 21.00
N ASP A 585 -29.80 -8.59 20.02
CA ASP A 585 -29.79 -7.22 19.49
C ASP A 585 -29.70 -7.20 17.95
N GLN A 586 -29.87 -6.03 17.35
CA GLN A 586 -29.76 -5.84 15.90
C GLN A 586 -28.35 -6.10 15.39
N CYS A 587 -28.26 -6.72 14.22
CA CYS A 587 -27.04 -7.27 13.64
C CYS A 587 -26.94 -6.82 12.17
N GLU A 588 -25.76 -6.44 11.73
CA GLU A 588 -25.46 -6.03 10.36
C GLU A 588 -24.31 -6.84 9.77
N ASN A 589 -24.21 -6.82 8.44
CA ASN A 589 -23.07 -7.37 7.72
C ASN A 589 -21.83 -6.48 7.96
N GLU A 590 -20.70 -7.12 8.23
CA GLU A 590 -19.37 -6.52 8.30
C GLU A 590 -18.63 -6.76 6.97
N ASP A 591 -17.45 -7.38 7.01
CA ASP A 591 -16.61 -7.63 5.85
C ASP A 591 -17.19 -8.73 4.95
N SER A 592 -17.05 -8.60 3.62
CA SER A 592 -17.38 -9.70 2.70
C SER A 592 -16.29 -10.77 2.78
N LEU A 593 -16.69 -11.97 3.20
CA LEU A 593 -15.81 -13.12 3.38
C LEU A 593 -15.71 -13.95 2.10
N TRP A 594 -16.78 -13.98 1.31
CA TRP A 594 -16.83 -14.68 0.02
C TRP A 594 -17.97 -14.15 -0.85
N ASP A 595 -17.73 -14.05 -2.15
CA ASP A 595 -18.74 -13.77 -3.18
C ASP A 595 -18.55 -14.75 -4.34
N ASN A 596 -19.66 -15.23 -4.88
CA ASN A 596 -19.72 -16.04 -6.09
C ASN A 596 -21.09 -15.89 -6.78
N ASN A 597 -21.09 -15.34 -7.99
CA ASN A 597 -22.25 -15.25 -8.88
C ASN A 597 -23.54 -14.71 -8.21
N GLY A 598 -23.39 -13.75 -7.28
CA GLY A 598 -24.50 -13.08 -6.60
C GLY A 598 -24.87 -13.65 -5.23
N PHE A 599 -24.30 -14.79 -4.82
CA PHE A 599 -24.39 -15.26 -3.43
C PHE A 599 -23.17 -14.76 -2.65
N ASN A 600 -23.42 -14.02 -1.56
CA ASN A 600 -22.39 -13.44 -0.70
C ASN A 600 -22.49 -13.99 0.73
N VAL A 601 -21.32 -14.16 1.34
CA VAL A 601 -21.13 -14.51 2.76
C VAL A 601 -20.41 -13.35 3.44
N TYR A 602 -20.97 -12.85 4.54
CA TYR A 602 -20.44 -11.70 5.28
C TYR A 602 -20.12 -12.07 6.74
N GLY A 603 -19.15 -11.39 7.35
CA GLY A 603 -19.06 -11.35 8.81
C GLY A 603 -20.30 -10.66 9.40
N LEU A 604 -20.63 -10.96 10.65
CA LEU A 604 -21.74 -10.31 11.36
C LEU A 604 -21.26 -9.55 12.59
N ARG A 605 -21.77 -8.32 12.78
CA ARG A 605 -21.49 -7.47 13.94
C ARG A 605 -22.75 -6.73 14.42
N PRO A 606 -22.80 -6.23 15.65
CA PRO A 606 -23.92 -5.41 16.12
C PRO A 606 -24.09 -4.12 15.31
N SER A 607 -25.34 -3.74 15.04
CA SER A 607 -25.66 -2.47 14.37
C SER A 607 -25.48 -1.25 15.28
N SER A 608 -25.70 -1.43 16.59
CA SER A 608 -25.37 -0.42 17.62
C SER A 608 -23.99 -0.74 18.20
N ARG A 609 -23.07 0.24 18.18
CA ARG A 609 -21.66 0.09 18.59
C ARG A 609 -21.16 1.33 19.34
N GLY A 610 -19.96 1.23 19.91
CA GLY A 610 -19.37 2.25 20.80
C GLY A 610 -19.65 1.97 22.27
N ILE A 611 -19.20 2.86 23.17
CA ILE A 611 -19.09 2.55 24.61
C ILE A 611 -20.45 2.23 25.27
N GLN A 612 -21.54 2.85 24.80
CA GLN A 612 -22.88 2.64 25.34
C GLN A 612 -23.64 1.45 24.71
N ALA A 613 -23.06 0.75 23.74
CA ALA A 613 -23.74 -0.35 23.05
C ALA A 613 -23.72 -1.64 23.87
N LEU A 614 -24.88 -2.31 23.96
CA LEU A 614 -25.04 -3.61 24.61
C LEU A 614 -24.86 -4.81 23.65
N GLY A 615 -24.70 -4.56 22.35
CA GLY A 615 -24.57 -5.60 21.33
C GLY A 615 -23.27 -6.40 21.46
N VAL A 616 -23.35 -7.71 21.24
CA VAL A 616 -22.23 -8.64 21.35
C VAL A 616 -22.08 -9.44 20.05
N GLN A 617 -20.88 -9.40 19.46
CA GLN A 617 -20.53 -10.15 18.27
C GLN A 617 -20.37 -11.64 18.59
N VAL A 618 -21.04 -12.51 17.84
CA VAL A 618 -21.00 -13.98 18.01
C VAL A 618 -19.78 -14.60 17.31
N GLY A 619 -19.15 -13.88 16.37
CA GLY A 619 -18.05 -14.38 15.53
C GLY A 619 -18.50 -15.25 14.34
N THR A 620 -19.81 -15.47 14.18
CA THR A 620 -20.40 -16.21 13.07
C THR A 620 -20.63 -15.31 11.83
N PHE A 621 -21.19 -15.89 10.77
CA PHE A 621 -21.38 -15.26 9.47
C PHE A 621 -22.86 -15.22 9.05
N GLY A 622 -23.16 -14.36 8.07
CA GLY A 622 -24.47 -14.19 7.46
C GLY A 622 -24.41 -14.23 5.93
N THR A 623 -25.58 -14.07 5.30
CA THR A 623 -25.76 -14.03 3.85
C THR A 623 -26.72 -12.90 3.48
N SER A 624 -26.75 -12.47 2.22
CA SER A 624 -27.69 -11.46 1.70
C SER A 624 -29.18 -11.80 1.93
N SER A 625 -29.49 -13.07 2.19
CA SER A 625 -30.84 -13.63 2.36
C SER A 625 -31.27 -13.90 3.81
N THR A 626 -30.40 -13.69 4.80
CA THR A 626 -30.63 -14.15 6.20
C THR A 626 -30.71 -13.02 7.21
N SER A 627 -31.85 -12.92 7.92
CA SER A 627 -32.05 -12.01 9.06
C SER A 627 -31.63 -12.69 10.37
N LEU A 628 -30.36 -12.64 10.72
CA LEU A 628 -29.83 -13.09 12.02
C LEU A 628 -29.83 -11.96 13.06
N ALA A 629 -29.86 -12.34 14.34
CA ALA A 629 -29.68 -11.41 15.45
C ALA A 629 -28.26 -11.54 16.07
N CYS A 630 -27.77 -10.47 16.67
CA CYS A 630 -26.55 -10.50 17.48
C CYS A 630 -26.91 -10.85 18.93
N LEU A 631 -25.93 -11.15 19.78
CA LEU A 631 -26.15 -11.28 21.23
C LEU A 631 -26.27 -9.91 21.90
N LYS A 632 -26.76 -9.87 23.15
CA LYS A 632 -26.89 -8.65 23.95
C LYS A 632 -26.40 -8.88 25.39
N ASN A 633 -25.52 -8.00 25.88
CA ASN A 633 -25.17 -7.91 27.30
C ASN A 633 -26.31 -7.24 28.08
N LYS A 634 -27.35 -8.00 28.41
CA LYS A 634 -28.45 -7.56 29.29
C LYS A 634 -27.96 -7.29 30.72
N ALA A 635 -26.91 -7.96 31.19
CA ALA A 635 -26.30 -7.71 32.50
C ALA A 635 -25.67 -6.31 32.63
N SER A 636 -25.46 -5.59 31.50
CA SER A 636 -25.21 -4.14 31.42
C SER A 636 -24.11 -3.60 32.36
N ASN A 637 -23.09 -4.42 32.66
CA ASN A 637 -22.01 -4.08 33.58
C ASN A 637 -20.64 -4.40 32.97
N LEU A 638 -19.61 -3.76 33.52
CA LEU A 638 -18.23 -3.79 33.02
C LEU A 638 -17.32 -4.72 33.84
N SER A 639 -17.87 -5.70 34.56
CA SER A 639 -17.09 -6.57 35.46
C SER A 639 -16.02 -7.40 34.74
N SER A 640 -16.19 -7.68 33.45
CA SER A 640 -15.24 -8.35 32.56
C SER A 640 -14.10 -7.47 32.04
N MET A 641 -14.14 -6.15 32.26
CA MET A 641 -13.04 -5.25 31.88
C MET A 641 -11.83 -5.38 32.82
N PRO A 642 -10.61 -5.07 32.35
CA PRO A 642 -9.39 -5.18 33.15
C PRO A 642 -9.33 -4.15 34.28
N ASN A 643 -8.75 -4.52 35.44
CA ASN A 643 -8.38 -3.57 36.49
C ASN A 643 -7.08 -2.80 36.13
N LEU A 644 -6.65 -1.83 36.96
CA LEU A 644 -5.53 -0.97 36.61
C LEU A 644 -4.20 -1.73 36.47
N ASN A 645 -4.03 -2.86 37.17
CA ASN A 645 -2.82 -3.69 37.05
C ASN A 645 -2.86 -4.60 35.81
N GLN A 646 -4.04 -5.08 35.43
CA GLN A 646 -4.26 -5.76 34.15
C GLN A 646 -4.06 -4.80 32.97
N ILE A 647 -4.53 -3.53 33.08
CA ILE A 647 -4.25 -2.46 32.09
C ILE A 647 -2.74 -2.25 31.92
N LYS A 648 -1.96 -2.13 33.01
CA LYS A 648 -0.48 -2.04 32.92
C LYS A 648 0.12 -3.21 32.15
N THR A 649 -0.38 -4.42 32.37
CA THR A 649 0.08 -5.64 31.67
C THR A 649 -0.27 -5.59 30.17
N LEU A 650 -1.46 -5.12 29.81
CA LEU A 650 -1.88 -4.91 28.42
C LEU A 650 -1.01 -3.86 27.70
N ILE A 651 -0.72 -2.75 28.37
CA ILE A 651 0.16 -1.69 27.84
C ILE A 651 1.56 -2.26 27.57
N GLN A 652 2.14 -3.03 28.48
CA GLN A 652 3.46 -3.64 28.26
C GLN A 652 3.45 -4.70 27.15
N ALA A 653 2.36 -5.48 27.03
CA ALA A 653 2.25 -6.58 26.08
C ALA A 653 2.01 -6.12 24.63
N TYR A 654 1.22 -5.07 24.41
CA TYR A 654 0.66 -4.74 23.08
C TYR A 654 0.94 -3.33 22.56
N SER A 655 1.34 -2.36 23.39
CA SER A 655 1.51 -0.96 22.93
C SER A 655 2.52 -0.87 21.78
N PRO A 656 2.24 -0.05 20.75
CA PRO A 656 2.94 -0.13 19.49
C PRO A 656 4.39 0.38 19.54
N TRP A 657 5.25 -0.27 18.75
CA TRP A 657 6.41 0.39 18.16
C TRP A 657 5.93 1.35 17.08
N ILE A 658 6.20 2.64 17.24
CA ILE A 658 5.89 3.69 16.27
C ILE A 658 7.17 4.03 15.52
N TYR A 659 7.20 3.76 14.22
CA TYR A 659 8.29 4.15 13.33
C TYR A 659 7.97 5.47 12.63
N PHE A 660 8.95 6.36 12.54
CA PHE A 660 8.86 7.62 11.80
C PHE A 660 9.59 7.48 10.46
N HIS A 661 9.16 8.27 9.46
CA HIS A 661 9.81 8.32 8.15
C HIS A 661 11.26 8.84 8.27
N GLY A 662 12.21 8.35 7.46
CA GLY A 662 13.63 8.73 7.58
C GLY A 662 13.92 10.23 7.39
N ASP A 663 13.04 10.93 6.68
CA ASP A 663 13.08 12.38 6.44
C ASP A 663 12.22 13.24 7.41
N GLU A 664 11.58 12.64 8.43
CA GLU A 664 10.62 13.34 9.31
C GLU A 664 11.28 14.49 10.12
N PRO A 665 10.80 15.75 9.99
CA PRO A 665 11.33 16.87 10.77
C PRO A 665 10.53 17.21 12.04
N TYR A 666 9.31 16.68 12.21
CA TYR A 666 8.37 17.02 13.28
C TYR A 666 8.06 15.79 14.14
N PHE A 667 8.84 15.57 15.19
CA PHE A 667 8.66 14.44 16.10
C PHE A 667 7.57 14.72 17.15
N PRO A 668 7.00 13.68 17.79
CA PRO A 668 6.07 13.89 18.88
C PRO A 668 6.73 14.55 20.10
N SER A 669 5.94 14.94 21.10
CA SER A 669 6.42 15.30 22.44
C SER A 669 5.40 14.93 23.50
N SER A 670 5.73 15.09 24.78
CA SER A 670 4.66 15.19 25.79
C SER A 670 3.98 16.56 25.75
N THR A 671 2.70 16.62 26.10
CA THR A 671 1.94 17.85 26.36
C THR A 671 2.61 18.70 27.45
N THR A 672 3.12 18.06 28.50
CA THR A 672 3.91 18.71 29.56
C THR A 672 5.16 19.39 29.03
N TRP A 673 5.91 18.74 28.12
CA TRP A 673 7.04 19.39 27.44
C TRP A 673 6.57 20.59 26.62
N PHE A 674 5.55 20.43 25.79
CA PHE A 674 5.01 21.45 24.89
C PHE A 674 4.60 22.74 25.64
N PHE A 675 3.82 22.60 26.72
CA PHE A 675 3.43 23.73 27.58
C PHE A 675 4.66 24.39 28.24
N THR A 676 5.55 23.58 28.84
CA THR A 676 6.75 24.09 29.54
C THR A 676 7.76 24.76 28.58
N ASN A 677 7.75 24.40 27.30
CA ASN A 677 8.71 24.90 26.31
C ASN A 677 8.28 26.19 25.60
N GLY A 678 7.04 26.64 25.76
CA GLY A 678 6.59 27.96 25.31
C GLY A 678 5.22 28.03 24.64
N ALA A 679 4.45 26.93 24.55
CA ALA A 679 3.09 27.00 24.03
C ALA A 679 2.20 27.91 24.89
N LEU A 680 1.37 28.72 24.24
CA LEU A 680 0.57 29.77 24.88
C LEU A 680 -0.93 29.53 24.66
N LEU A 681 -1.73 29.77 25.70
CA LEU A 681 -3.18 29.90 25.59
C LEU A 681 -3.49 31.31 25.10
N TYR A 682 -4.05 31.42 23.91
CA TYR A 682 -4.57 32.66 23.36
C TYR A 682 -6.05 32.82 23.71
N GLN A 683 -6.44 34.07 23.98
CA GLN A 683 -7.82 34.49 24.13
C GLN A 683 -8.16 35.59 23.13
N LYS A 684 -9.33 35.47 22.51
CA LYS A 684 -9.90 36.44 21.57
C LYS A 684 -10.20 37.76 22.28
N GLY A 685 -9.76 38.87 21.67
CA GLY A 685 -9.96 40.20 22.21
C GLY A 685 -11.44 40.57 22.33
N ILE A 686 -11.87 41.02 23.51
CA ILE A 686 -13.24 41.50 23.73
C ILE A 686 -13.37 42.89 23.09
N ASN A 687 -14.38 43.02 22.22
CA ASN A 687 -14.58 44.11 21.25
C ASN A 687 -13.67 44.01 20.01
N THR A 688 -14.29 44.22 18.84
CA THR A 688 -13.88 43.79 17.49
C THR A 688 -12.70 44.55 16.85
N SER A 689 -11.79 45.08 17.67
CA SER A 689 -10.61 45.83 17.22
C SER A 689 -9.36 45.54 18.07
N SER A 690 -9.42 44.59 18.99
CA SER A 690 -8.34 44.30 19.95
C SER A 690 -7.53 43.05 19.56
N THR A 691 -6.20 43.17 19.64
CA THR A 691 -5.25 42.06 19.40
C THR A 691 -5.48 40.92 20.40
N PRO A 692 -5.38 39.64 20.00
CA PRO A 692 -5.45 38.52 20.93
C PRO A 692 -4.45 38.61 22.08
N THR A 693 -4.87 38.20 23.28
CA THR A 693 -4.02 38.15 24.48
C THR A 693 -3.55 36.73 24.73
N SER A 694 -2.24 36.52 24.84
CA SER A 694 -1.60 35.23 25.07
C SER A 694 -1.12 35.06 26.51
N THR A 695 -1.30 33.89 27.10
CA THR A 695 -0.80 33.53 28.45
C THR A 695 -0.04 32.19 28.44
N PRO A 696 1.04 32.02 29.24
CA PRO A 696 1.73 30.73 29.33
C PRO A 696 0.83 29.61 29.88
N ILE A 697 0.97 28.40 29.34
CA ILE A 697 0.21 27.23 29.80
C ILE A 697 0.98 26.54 30.94
N ASN A 698 0.29 26.20 32.03
CA ASN A 698 0.86 25.42 33.14
C ASN A 698 1.27 24.01 32.66
N PRO A 699 2.30 23.36 33.23
CA PRO A 699 2.79 22.05 32.76
C PRO A 699 1.77 20.89 32.74
N THR A 700 0.62 21.05 33.40
CA THR A 700 -0.50 20.08 33.41
C THR A 700 -1.73 20.53 32.63
N GLY A 701 -1.72 21.74 32.05
CA GLY A 701 -2.89 22.38 31.46
C GLY A 701 -3.87 22.99 32.47
N SER A 702 -3.51 23.12 33.75
CA SER A 702 -4.45 23.51 34.83
C SER A 702 -5.03 24.93 34.75
N ASN A 703 -4.52 25.80 33.87
CA ASN A 703 -5.08 27.11 33.56
C ASN A 703 -5.83 27.17 32.21
N LEU A 704 -5.96 26.04 31.51
CA LEU A 704 -6.78 25.95 30.31
C LEU A 704 -8.28 25.92 30.68
N PRO A 705 -9.18 26.59 29.93
CA PRO A 705 -10.62 26.46 30.09
C PRO A 705 -11.09 24.99 30.08
N GLN A 706 -11.74 24.56 31.16
CA GLN A 706 -12.16 23.17 31.39
C GLN A 706 -13.61 22.92 30.92
N GLY A 707 -13.83 21.81 30.20
CA GLY A 707 -15.16 21.35 29.76
C GLY A 707 -15.87 22.31 28.80
N GLY A 708 -17.17 22.10 28.59
CA GLY A 708 -17.99 22.87 27.64
C GLY A 708 -17.77 22.49 26.17
N THR A 709 -18.19 23.37 25.25
CA THR A 709 -17.99 23.22 23.80
C THR A 709 -16.95 24.19 23.27
N ASN A 710 -16.49 23.99 22.03
CA ASN A 710 -15.74 25.01 21.31
C ASN A 710 -16.66 26.20 20.99
N ASP A 711 -16.20 27.40 21.33
CA ASP A 711 -16.85 28.69 21.11
C ASP A 711 -15.99 29.66 20.26
N GLY A 712 -14.80 29.21 19.83
CA GLY A 712 -13.85 30.00 19.06
C GLY A 712 -13.33 31.25 19.80
N ASN A 713 -13.35 31.24 21.14
CA ASN A 713 -12.81 32.33 21.99
C ASN A 713 -11.40 32.03 22.55
N TYR A 714 -10.98 30.77 22.55
CA TYR A 714 -9.69 30.32 23.10
C TYR A 714 -9.05 29.26 22.21
N TRP A 715 -7.76 29.40 21.91
CA TRP A 715 -6.97 28.39 21.19
C TRP A 715 -5.56 28.30 21.78
N ILE A 716 -4.82 27.23 21.48
CA ILE A 716 -3.38 27.13 21.77
C ILE A 716 -2.59 27.50 20.50
N ASP A 717 -1.45 28.18 20.63
CA ASP A 717 -0.51 28.42 19.53
C ASP A 717 0.94 28.47 20.08
N LEU A 718 1.90 28.33 19.17
CA LEU A 718 3.33 28.48 19.43
C LEU A 718 3.67 29.96 19.70
N PRO A 719 4.77 30.24 20.43
CA PRO A 719 5.18 31.61 20.74
C PRO A 719 5.56 32.39 19.46
N THR A 720 5.60 33.72 19.59
CA THR A 720 5.91 34.65 18.48
C THR A 720 7.40 34.81 18.20
N ASP A 721 8.29 34.31 19.08
CA ASP A 721 9.72 34.21 18.78
C ASP A 721 9.96 33.07 17.78
N GLU A 722 10.50 33.38 16.61
CA GLU A 722 10.61 32.45 15.49
C GLU A 722 11.61 31.31 15.76
N ALA A 723 12.68 31.56 16.52
CA ALA A 723 13.64 30.54 16.91
C ALA A 723 13.04 29.55 17.93
N GLN A 724 12.23 30.04 18.87
CA GLN A 724 11.48 29.22 19.81
C GLN A 724 10.35 28.45 19.10
N ARG A 725 9.63 29.09 18.16
CA ARG A 725 8.56 28.49 17.34
C ARG A 725 9.09 27.30 16.53
N GLU A 726 10.14 27.50 15.74
CA GLU A 726 10.74 26.44 14.91
C GLU A 726 11.47 25.36 15.74
N ARG A 727 11.84 25.65 16.99
CA ARG A 727 12.32 24.63 17.95
C ARG A 727 11.17 23.78 18.49
N ILE A 728 10.02 24.38 18.82
CA ILE A 728 8.87 23.64 19.37
C ILE A 728 8.23 22.76 18.30
N LYS A 729 8.11 23.23 17.04
CA LYS A 729 7.56 22.45 15.92
C LYS A 729 8.20 21.06 15.76
N LYS A 730 9.52 20.97 15.94
CA LYS A 730 10.28 19.72 15.81
C LYS A 730 9.98 18.69 16.88
N GLY A 731 9.26 19.09 17.93
CA GLY A 731 8.96 18.29 19.11
C GLY A 731 10.20 17.84 19.86
N ASP A 732 10.03 16.74 20.58
CA ASP A 732 11.06 16.15 21.41
C ASP A 732 10.73 14.68 21.70
N LEU A 733 11.22 13.80 20.82
CA LEU A 733 11.12 12.36 20.97
C LEU A 733 11.67 11.87 22.33
N SER A 734 12.59 12.62 22.94
CA SER A 734 13.18 12.27 24.24
C SER A 734 12.26 12.55 25.44
N SER A 735 11.16 13.30 25.28
CA SER A 735 10.10 13.48 26.29
C SER A 735 8.73 12.94 25.87
N SER A 736 8.62 12.31 24.70
CA SER A 736 7.38 11.68 24.23
C SER A 736 6.89 10.57 25.15
N LYS A 737 5.56 10.45 25.22
CA LYS A 737 4.80 9.38 25.88
C LYS A 737 3.45 9.21 25.19
N THR A 738 2.89 8.01 25.24
CA THR A 738 1.52 7.76 24.76
C THR A 738 0.50 8.04 25.84
N TYR A 739 -0.70 8.44 25.45
CA TYR A 739 -1.82 8.72 26.34
C TYR A 739 -2.91 7.67 26.11
N ILE A 740 -3.19 6.88 27.15
CA ILE A 740 -3.99 5.67 27.03
C ILE A 740 -5.41 5.93 27.53
N HIS A 741 -6.41 5.67 26.69
CA HIS A 741 -7.82 5.59 27.07
C HIS A 741 -8.31 4.15 26.99
N ILE A 742 -8.85 3.63 28.09
CA ILE A 742 -9.49 2.32 28.15
C ILE A 742 -11.00 2.53 28.05
N LYS A 743 -11.55 2.37 26.85
CA LYS A 743 -12.95 2.72 26.55
C LYS A 743 -13.91 1.83 27.37
N PRO A 744 -14.91 2.38 28.09
CA PRO A 744 -15.83 1.59 28.92
C PRO A 744 -16.88 0.85 28.06
N MET A 745 -16.52 -0.29 27.48
CA MET A 745 -17.34 -1.04 26.50
C MET A 745 -18.49 -1.83 27.17
N LEU A 746 -19.72 -1.31 27.17
CA LEU A 746 -20.88 -2.00 27.77
C LEU A 746 -21.22 -3.36 27.14
N GLY A 747 -20.76 -3.65 25.91
CA GLY A 747 -20.84 -4.98 25.31
C GLY A 747 -20.02 -6.06 26.07
N GLY A 748 -19.08 -5.65 26.93
CA GLY A 748 -18.41 -6.48 27.94
C GLY A 748 -17.42 -7.54 27.43
N THR A 749 -17.53 -7.98 26.18
CA THR A 749 -16.73 -9.08 25.60
C THR A 749 -15.36 -8.65 25.06
N VAL A 750 -15.17 -7.36 24.81
CA VAL A 750 -13.88 -6.76 24.40
C VAL A 750 -13.55 -5.52 25.22
N THR A 751 -12.26 -5.19 25.28
CA THR A 751 -11.77 -3.89 25.73
C THR A 751 -11.04 -3.23 24.58
N ASP A 752 -11.42 -1.99 24.26
CA ASP A 752 -10.69 -1.15 23.31
C ASP A 752 -9.74 -0.23 24.06
N MET A 753 -8.45 -0.35 23.78
CA MET A 753 -7.39 0.51 24.32
C MET A 753 -6.92 1.46 23.22
N ALA A 754 -7.35 2.73 23.29
CA ALA A 754 -6.89 3.78 22.37
C ALA A 754 -5.57 4.36 22.87
N VAL A 755 -4.53 4.25 22.03
CA VAL A 755 -3.16 4.72 22.28
C VAL A 755 -2.95 6.02 21.51
N TRP A 756 -3.09 7.15 22.18
CA TRP A 756 -2.93 8.49 21.60
C TRP A 756 -1.49 8.98 21.66
N ILE A 757 -1.06 9.71 20.63
CA ILE A 757 0.28 10.30 20.48
C ILE A 757 0.08 11.80 20.17
N PHE A 758 0.88 12.66 20.80
CA PHE A 758 0.81 14.12 20.60
C PHE A 758 2.01 14.64 19.80
N TYR A 759 1.73 15.45 18.79
CA TYR A 759 2.72 16.17 17.98
C TYR A 759 2.55 17.68 18.19
N PRO A 760 3.61 18.46 18.47
CA PRO A 760 3.51 19.92 18.56
C PRO A 760 3.10 20.65 17.27
N PHE A 761 3.25 20.02 16.11
CA PHE A 761 3.01 20.60 14.78
C PHE A 761 2.89 19.49 13.73
N ASN A 762 1.92 19.57 12.83
CA ASN A 762 1.80 18.73 11.64
C ASN A 762 2.46 19.46 10.44
N GLY A 763 3.02 18.71 9.50
CA GLY A 763 3.77 19.28 8.37
C GLY A 763 2.95 19.44 7.09
N ALA A 764 3.41 20.33 6.20
CA ALA A 764 2.74 20.60 4.92
C ALA A 764 2.42 19.32 4.11
N ALA A 765 1.16 19.19 3.70
CA ALA A 765 0.64 18.07 2.94
C ALA A 765 1.32 17.93 1.56
N ARG A 766 1.37 16.71 1.06
CA ARG A 766 2.04 16.33 -0.19
C ARG A 766 1.03 15.65 -1.11
N LEU A 767 1.05 15.99 -2.39
CA LEU A 767 0.16 15.48 -3.43
C LEU A 767 0.95 14.64 -4.43
N LYS A 768 0.45 13.46 -4.79
CA LYS A 768 0.89 12.71 -5.98
C LYS A 768 -0.09 12.98 -7.13
N VAL A 769 0.45 13.18 -8.33
CA VAL A 769 -0.30 13.27 -9.59
C VAL A 769 0.42 12.41 -10.62
N GLU A 770 -0.09 11.22 -10.87
CA GLU A 770 0.54 10.18 -11.71
C GLU A 770 1.98 9.86 -11.24
N PHE A 771 3.00 10.38 -11.92
CA PHE A 771 4.43 10.19 -11.64
C PHE A 771 5.10 11.43 -11.01
N ILE A 772 4.34 12.47 -10.66
CA ILE A 772 4.84 13.72 -10.09
C ILE A 772 4.42 13.83 -8.63
N ASN A 773 5.37 14.11 -7.72
CA ASN A 773 5.07 14.50 -6.33
C ASN A 773 5.20 16.02 -6.19
N ILE A 774 4.29 16.62 -5.44
CA ILE A 774 4.12 18.07 -5.29
C ILE A 774 3.91 18.37 -3.80
N GLY A 775 4.73 19.25 -3.21
CA GLY A 775 4.44 19.80 -1.88
C GLY A 775 3.41 20.92 -1.97
N LEU A 776 2.38 20.92 -1.13
CA LEU A 776 1.25 21.86 -1.19
C LEU A 776 1.52 23.20 -0.45
N GLY A 777 2.76 23.69 -0.48
CA GLY A 777 3.14 24.93 0.19
C GLY A 777 3.09 24.80 1.72
N ARG A 778 2.03 25.34 2.33
CA ARG A 778 1.72 25.23 3.77
C ARG A 778 0.38 24.54 4.08
N ILE A 779 -0.31 24.03 3.06
CA ILE A 779 -1.64 23.42 3.23
C ILE A 779 -1.48 22.19 4.14
N GLY A 780 -2.08 22.22 5.34
CA GLY A 780 -1.94 21.20 6.41
C GLY A 780 -0.89 21.49 7.50
N GLU A 781 -0.29 22.69 7.57
CA GLU A 781 0.68 23.08 8.62
C GLU A 781 0.02 23.48 9.98
N HIS A 782 -0.83 22.63 10.57
CA HIS A 782 -1.49 22.97 11.85
C HIS A 782 -0.60 22.81 13.08
N VAL A 783 -0.82 23.67 14.08
CA VAL A 783 -0.18 23.60 15.40
C VAL A 783 -0.96 22.64 16.31
N GLY A 784 -0.21 21.74 16.97
CA GLY A 784 -0.75 20.68 17.84
C GLY A 784 -1.50 19.61 17.06
N ASP A 785 -1.22 18.33 17.30
CA ASP A 785 -1.97 17.22 16.67
C ASP A 785 -2.00 15.95 17.52
N TRP A 786 -2.99 15.10 17.25
CA TRP A 786 -3.41 13.97 18.08
C TRP A 786 -3.80 12.75 17.23
N GLU A 787 -2.85 11.86 17.01
CA GLU A 787 -3.02 10.62 16.25
C GLU A 787 -3.13 9.40 17.17
N HIS A 788 -3.74 8.29 16.71
CA HIS A 788 -4.00 7.14 17.57
C HIS A 788 -4.02 5.76 16.91
N VAL A 789 -3.78 4.74 17.74
CA VAL A 789 -3.98 3.33 17.40
C VAL A 789 -4.91 2.72 18.44
N THR A 790 -6.04 2.14 18.02
CA THR A 790 -6.97 1.46 18.95
C THR A 790 -6.78 -0.04 18.89
N LEU A 791 -6.44 -0.64 20.03
CA LEU A 791 -6.19 -2.07 20.19
C LEU A 791 -7.42 -2.76 20.78
N ARG A 792 -8.06 -3.66 20.01
CA ARG A 792 -9.25 -4.42 20.44
C ARG A 792 -8.86 -5.77 21.00
N ILE A 793 -9.01 -5.91 22.31
CA ILE A 793 -8.53 -7.04 23.12
C ILE A 793 -9.72 -7.86 23.61
N SER A 794 -9.61 -9.20 23.58
CA SER A 794 -10.64 -10.09 24.12
C SER A 794 -10.66 -10.08 25.65
N ASN A 795 -11.82 -9.83 26.27
CA ASN A 795 -11.96 -9.92 27.72
C ASN A 795 -12.01 -11.36 28.24
N PHE A 796 -12.16 -12.36 27.35
CA PHE A 796 -12.16 -13.77 27.73
C PHE A 796 -10.78 -14.28 28.14
N ASN A 797 -9.71 -13.83 27.48
CA ASN A 797 -8.35 -14.33 27.69
C ASN A 797 -7.24 -13.26 27.63
N GLY A 798 -7.57 -12.00 27.32
CA GLY A 798 -6.62 -10.90 27.16
C GLY A 798 -5.82 -10.92 25.85
N GLU A 799 -6.24 -11.71 24.85
CA GLU A 799 -5.61 -11.81 23.53
C GLU A 799 -6.01 -10.62 22.63
N LEU A 800 -5.03 -10.01 21.96
CA LEU A 800 -5.29 -9.00 20.91
C LEU A 800 -6.01 -9.63 19.72
N LYS A 801 -7.11 -9.00 19.25
CA LYS A 801 -7.94 -9.53 18.14
C LYS A 801 -7.90 -8.66 16.90
N ARG A 802 -8.02 -7.34 17.04
CA ARG A 802 -7.92 -6.38 15.93
C ARG A 802 -7.17 -5.12 16.34
N VAL A 803 -6.61 -4.42 15.36
CA VAL A 803 -5.96 -3.11 15.50
C VAL A 803 -6.62 -2.14 14.53
N TYR A 804 -7.00 -0.95 15.01
CA TYR A 804 -7.41 0.17 14.17
C TYR A 804 -6.28 1.19 14.07
N PHE A 805 -5.96 1.60 12.86
CA PHE A 805 -4.94 2.60 12.54
C PHE A 805 -5.61 3.90 12.08
N SER A 806 -5.20 5.06 12.61
CA SER A 806 -5.72 6.39 12.21
C SER A 806 -5.18 6.85 10.85
N GLU A 807 -5.67 6.22 9.77
CA GLU A 807 -5.35 6.60 8.39
C GLU A 807 -6.14 7.85 7.95
N HIS A 808 -5.49 8.77 7.22
CA HIS A 808 -6.17 9.92 6.59
C HIS A 808 -7.19 9.46 5.55
N SER A 809 -8.40 10.05 5.54
CA SER A 809 -9.56 9.55 4.77
C SER A 809 -10.60 8.93 5.71
N SER A 810 -10.15 7.86 6.36
CA SER A 810 -10.85 7.02 7.32
C SER A 810 -9.85 5.94 7.74
N GLY A 811 -9.68 5.69 9.03
CA GLY A 811 -8.80 4.61 9.50
C GLY A 811 -9.32 3.23 9.10
N THR A 812 -8.50 2.19 9.27
CA THR A 812 -8.92 0.82 8.99
C THR A 812 -8.64 -0.14 10.14
N TRP A 813 -9.61 -1.02 10.40
CA TRP A 813 -9.40 -2.21 11.21
C TRP A 813 -8.57 -3.26 10.44
N LYS A 814 -7.68 -3.94 11.15
CA LYS A 814 -6.92 -5.13 10.70
C LYS A 814 -7.03 -6.20 11.77
N ASP A 815 -7.20 -7.45 11.35
CA ASP A 815 -7.14 -8.58 12.27
C ASP A 815 -5.69 -8.80 12.73
N ALA A 816 -5.49 -9.36 13.93
CA ALA A 816 -4.15 -9.58 14.48
C ALA A 816 -3.24 -10.46 13.59
N CYS A 817 -3.79 -11.25 12.66
CA CYS A 817 -3.03 -12.04 11.68
C CYS A 817 -2.55 -11.25 10.45
N GLU A 818 -2.97 -9.99 10.30
CA GLU A 818 -2.60 -9.06 9.21
C GLU A 818 -1.66 -7.94 9.70
N VAL A 819 -1.23 -7.99 10.96
CA VAL A 819 -0.45 -6.94 11.65
C VAL A 819 0.99 -7.39 11.86
N GLU A 820 1.96 -6.48 11.66
CA GLU A 820 3.36 -6.70 11.99
C GLU A 820 3.59 -6.53 13.51
N PHE A 821 4.50 -7.34 14.09
CA PHE A 821 4.85 -7.32 15.50
C PHE A 821 6.37 -7.29 15.69
N GLU A 822 6.86 -6.62 16.72
CA GLU A 822 8.29 -6.55 17.04
C GLU A 822 8.55 -6.56 18.56
N GLY A 823 9.56 -7.30 19.01
CA GLY A 823 9.90 -7.37 20.44
C GLY A 823 8.90 -8.16 21.31
N GLY A 824 8.05 -8.98 20.69
CA GLY A 824 7.02 -9.79 21.36
C GLY A 824 5.66 -9.58 20.70
N ASN A 825 4.63 -9.27 21.49
CA ASN A 825 3.27 -9.00 21.00
C ASN A 825 2.98 -7.51 20.78
N LYS A 826 3.99 -6.63 20.88
CA LYS A 826 3.86 -5.21 20.56
C LYS A 826 3.61 -5.05 19.06
N VAL A 827 2.54 -4.35 18.73
CA VAL A 827 2.16 -3.98 17.36
C VAL A 827 3.26 -3.12 16.73
N VAL A 828 3.45 -3.20 15.41
CA VAL A 828 4.26 -2.23 14.67
C VAL A 828 3.33 -1.29 13.91
N THR A 829 3.56 0.00 14.09
CA THR A 829 2.85 1.11 13.46
C THR A 829 3.85 2.02 12.76
N TYR A 830 3.45 2.59 11.64
CA TYR A 830 4.22 3.53 10.86
C TYR A 830 3.48 4.86 10.82
N SER A 831 4.15 5.94 11.22
CA SER A 831 3.64 7.30 11.10
C SER A 831 4.05 7.88 9.75
N SER A 832 3.10 8.49 9.02
CA SER A 832 3.38 9.06 7.70
C SER A 832 4.15 10.38 7.77
N LEU A 833 5.12 10.57 6.87
CA LEU A 833 5.91 11.79 6.73
C LEU A 833 5.02 13.04 6.70
N HIS A 834 5.35 14.03 7.55
CA HIS A 834 4.64 15.28 7.81
C HIS A 834 3.24 15.12 8.42
N GLY A 835 2.39 14.31 7.79
CA GLY A 835 0.97 14.19 8.11
C GLY A 835 0.68 13.36 9.36
N HIS A 836 1.67 12.65 9.89
CA HIS A 836 1.71 11.84 11.11
C HIS A 836 0.70 10.68 11.26
N ALA A 837 -0.35 10.62 10.45
CA ALA A 837 -1.32 9.54 10.36
C ALA A 837 -0.71 8.13 10.46
N MET A 838 -1.42 7.24 11.14
CA MET A 838 -0.92 5.92 11.53
C MET A 838 -1.31 4.85 10.52
N TYR A 839 -0.36 4.00 10.15
CA TYR A 839 -0.56 2.90 9.19
C TYR A 839 0.07 1.59 9.69
N GLY A 840 -0.53 0.45 9.36
CA GLY A 840 -0.03 -0.88 9.74
C GLY A 840 1.10 -1.45 8.88
N ARG A 841 1.64 -0.68 7.92
CA ARG A 841 2.74 -1.09 7.02
C ARG A 841 3.50 0.11 6.47
N ALA A 842 4.79 -0.08 6.18
CA ALA A 842 5.58 0.85 5.37
C ALA A 842 5.15 0.83 3.89
N GLY A 843 5.43 1.92 3.18
CA GLY A 843 5.04 2.18 1.79
C GLY A 843 4.33 3.53 1.62
N THR A 844 3.98 3.87 0.39
CA THR A 844 3.16 5.05 0.08
C THR A 844 1.68 4.69 0.05
N VAL A 845 0.86 5.37 0.85
CA VAL A 845 -0.60 5.33 0.74
C VAL A 845 -1.09 6.60 0.02
N LEU A 846 -2.06 6.45 -0.87
CA LEU A 846 -2.67 7.56 -1.61
C LEU A 846 -4.14 7.74 -1.21
N GLN A 847 -4.45 8.95 -0.73
CA GLN A 847 -5.79 9.39 -0.33
C GLN A 847 -6.39 10.20 -1.49
N GLY A 848 -7.14 9.53 -2.37
CA GLY A 848 -7.68 10.12 -3.61
C GLY A 848 -8.08 9.04 -4.63
N ASP A 849 -8.01 9.37 -5.92
CA ASP A 849 -8.19 8.38 -6.98
C ASP A 849 -6.88 7.60 -7.22
N VAL A 850 -6.71 6.55 -6.42
CA VAL A 850 -5.59 5.61 -6.48
C VAL A 850 -5.45 4.96 -7.87
N LYS A 851 -6.54 4.82 -8.64
CA LYS A 851 -6.51 4.22 -9.99
C LYS A 851 -5.95 5.18 -11.04
N LEU A 852 -5.99 6.48 -10.78
CA LEU A 852 -5.31 7.51 -11.57
C LEU A 852 -3.91 7.85 -11.01
N GLY A 853 -3.57 7.36 -9.81
CA GLY A 853 -2.36 7.77 -9.09
C GLY A 853 -2.42 9.22 -8.60
N ILE A 854 -3.62 9.73 -8.29
CA ILE A 854 -3.86 11.14 -7.93
C ILE A 854 -4.48 11.21 -6.52
N GLY A 855 -3.78 11.86 -5.58
CA GLY A 855 -4.26 12.00 -4.20
C GLY A 855 -3.20 12.52 -3.23
N ILE A 856 -3.60 12.82 -2.00
CA ILE A 856 -2.65 13.13 -0.92
C ILE A 856 -1.76 11.91 -0.67
N ARG A 857 -0.47 12.16 -0.48
CA ARG A 857 0.61 11.19 -0.47
C ARG A 857 1.17 11.04 0.95
N ASN A 858 0.72 9.99 1.63
CA ASN A 858 1.18 9.62 2.96
C ASN A 858 2.31 8.59 2.80
N ASP A 859 3.57 9.00 3.02
CA ASP A 859 4.74 8.13 2.90
C ASP A 859 5.14 7.56 4.27
N CYS A 860 5.14 6.23 4.41
CA CYS A 860 5.52 5.52 5.63
C CYS A 860 6.79 4.70 5.41
N GLU A 861 7.73 4.75 6.34
CA GLU A 861 9.00 4.00 6.26
C GLU A 861 9.35 3.38 7.63
N LYS A 862 10.08 2.25 7.62
CA LYS A 862 10.72 1.70 8.82
C LYS A 862 12.02 2.45 9.11
N GLY A 863 11.90 3.75 9.40
CA GLY A 863 13.03 4.66 9.61
C GLY A 863 13.86 4.35 10.86
N LYS A 864 14.94 5.12 11.06
CA LYS A 864 15.88 4.93 12.18
C LYS A 864 15.29 5.37 13.51
N GLU A 865 14.60 6.51 13.50
CA GLU A 865 13.93 7.04 14.68
C GLU A 865 12.61 6.29 14.91
N ARG A 866 12.38 5.88 16.15
CA ARG A 866 11.21 5.10 16.57
C ARG A 866 10.93 5.26 18.06
N MET A 867 9.70 4.99 18.47
CA MET A 867 9.24 5.06 19.86
C MET A 867 8.60 3.73 20.28
N ASP A 868 8.87 3.25 21.51
CA ASP A 868 8.05 2.23 22.15
C ASP A 868 6.95 2.91 22.98
N GLY A 869 5.69 2.81 22.53
CA GLY A 869 4.53 3.32 23.28
C GLY A 869 4.32 2.64 24.64
N GLY A 870 4.94 1.49 24.88
CA GLY A 870 4.96 0.82 26.18
C GLY A 870 6.08 1.27 27.12
N GLU A 871 7.12 1.98 26.66
CA GLU A 871 8.17 2.48 27.56
C GLU A 871 7.64 3.63 28.43
N ARG A 872 6.94 4.59 27.80
CA ARG A 872 6.46 5.81 28.45
C ARG A 872 5.02 6.08 28.07
N TRP A 873 4.15 6.00 29.05
CA TRP A 873 2.71 6.08 28.88
C TRP A 873 2.05 6.74 30.09
N GLU A 874 0.84 7.25 29.90
CA GLU A 874 -0.04 7.77 30.94
C GLU A 874 -1.46 7.27 30.66
N VAL A 875 -2.08 6.55 31.60
CA VAL A 875 -3.51 6.23 31.47
C VAL A 875 -4.28 7.48 31.86
N VAL A 876 -4.92 8.12 30.88
CA VAL A 876 -5.61 9.41 31.05
C VAL A 876 -7.11 9.25 31.30
N ALA A 877 -7.69 8.11 30.90
CA ALA A 877 -9.08 7.78 31.19
C ALA A 877 -9.31 6.26 31.24
N ALA A 878 -10.13 5.85 32.21
CA ALA A 878 -10.71 4.51 32.35
C ALA A 878 -11.94 4.68 33.27
N GLU A 879 -13.00 5.30 32.73
CA GLU A 879 -14.09 5.91 33.50
C GLU A 879 -14.81 4.91 34.43
N TYR A 880 -14.86 3.63 34.03
CA TYR A 880 -15.45 2.53 34.82
C TYR A 880 -14.69 2.20 36.12
N LEU A 881 -13.49 2.75 36.33
CA LEU A 881 -12.71 2.61 37.56
C LEU A 881 -12.98 3.72 38.59
N GLU A 882 -13.81 4.73 38.30
CA GLU A 882 -14.03 5.90 39.17
C GLU A 882 -14.45 5.54 40.61
N GLY A 883 -15.31 4.53 40.77
CA GLY A 883 -15.77 4.01 42.06
C GLY A 883 -14.76 3.13 42.81
N SER A 884 -13.52 3.00 42.34
CA SER A 884 -12.50 2.10 42.89
C SER A 884 -11.31 2.84 43.54
N PRO A 885 -10.53 2.18 44.40
CA PRO A 885 -9.23 2.70 44.85
C PRO A 885 -8.21 2.90 43.73
N GLU A 886 -8.42 2.28 42.56
CA GLU A 886 -7.55 2.36 41.38
C GLU A 886 -8.03 3.39 40.34
N LYS A 887 -8.89 4.34 40.74
CA LYS A 887 -9.46 5.33 39.82
C LYS A 887 -8.40 6.14 39.07
N VAL A 888 -8.63 6.31 37.77
CA VAL A 888 -7.82 7.20 36.92
C VAL A 888 -8.33 8.64 37.09
N VAL A 889 -7.41 9.59 37.24
CA VAL A 889 -7.72 11.03 37.29
C VAL A 889 -7.31 11.65 35.96
N ALA A 890 -8.27 12.18 35.22
CA ALA A 890 -8.02 12.86 33.95
C ALA A 890 -7.10 14.10 34.15
N PRO A 891 -6.07 14.29 33.32
CA PRO A 891 -5.23 15.49 33.39
C PRO A 891 -5.97 16.70 32.83
N ALA A 892 -5.75 17.89 33.39
CA ALA A 892 -6.54 19.09 33.07
C ALA A 892 -6.49 19.52 31.59
N TRP A 893 -5.44 19.17 30.84
CA TRP A 893 -5.39 19.42 29.39
C TRP A 893 -6.38 18.56 28.59
N LEU A 894 -6.82 17.41 29.09
CA LEU A 894 -7.78 16.53 28.41
C LEU A 894 -9.21 17.12 28.43
N GLU A 895 -9.50 18.00 29.39
CA GLU A 895 -10.77 18.72 29.47
C GLU A 895 -10.81 19.99 28.61
N TYR A 896 -9.76 20.29 27.85
CA TYR A 896 -9.70 21.47 26.97
C TYR A 896 -10.38 21.21 25.61
N MET A 897 -11.68 21.51 25.54
CA MET A 897 -12.55 21.24 24.38
C MET A 897 -12.48 22.33 23.28
N ARG A 898 -11.29 22.84 22.95
CA ARG A 898 -11.05 23.84 21.90
C ARG A 898 -9.86 23.46 21.01
N GLU A 899 -9.54 24.32 20.05
CA GLU A 899 -8.45 24.17 19.09
C GLU A 899 -7.07 24.17 19.75
N TRP A 900 -6.23 23.19 19.38
CA TRP A 900 -4.81 23.13 19.78
C TRP A 900 -3.88 23.97 18.87
N GLY A 901 -4.45 24.61 17.86
CA GLY A 901 -3.79 25.54 16.94
C GLY A 901 -4.68 26.76 16.63
N PRO A 902 -4.11 27.85 16.07
CA PRO A 902 -4.89 29.01 15.61
C PRO A 902 -5.77 28.65 14.40
N LYS A 903 -6.86 29.40 14.16
CA LYS A 903 -7.62 29.27 12.91
C LYS A 903 -6.87 29.94 11.74
N ILE A 904 -6.14 29.16 10.94
CA ILE A 904 -5.38 29.66 9.78
C ILE A 904 -6.25 29.61 8.52
N GLN A 905 -6.81 30.77 8.15
CA GLN A 905 -7.29 30.98 6.79
C GLN A 905 -6.11 31.18 5.85
N TYR A 906 -5.67 30.11 5.18
CA TYR A 906 -4.84 30.25 4.00
C TYR A 906 -5.58 31.05 2.93
N ASP A 907 -4.85 31.93 2.26
CA ASP A 907 -5.22 32.27 0.89
C ASP A 907 -4.87 31.06 0.01
N VAL A 908 -5.77 30.07 0.00
CA VAL A 908 -5.62 28.82 -0.77
C VAL A 908 -5.35 29.15 -2.23
N GLY A 909 -5.93 30.23 -2.77
CA GLY A 909 -5.63 30.76 -4.09
C GLY A 909 -4.16 31.17 -4.27
N LYS A 910 -3.52 31.83 -3.30
CA LYS A 910 -2.09 32.19 -3.34
C LYS A 910 -1.15 31.01 -3.14
N GLU A 911 -1.47 30.05 -2.28
CA GLU A 911 -0.63 28.85 -2.09
C GLU A 911 -0.77 27.89 -3.29
N LEU A 912 -1.99 27.70 -3.81
CA LEU A 912 -2.22 27.10 -5.12
C LEU A 912 -1.46 27.86 -6.21
N GLU A 913 -1.49 29.20 -6.24
CA GLU A 913 -0.74 30.00 -7.23
C GLU A 913 0.78 29.73 -7.23
N LYS A 914 1.37 29.20 -6.13
CA LYS A 914 2.77 28.75 -6.11
C LYS A 914 2.89 27.36 -6.72
N VAL A 915 2.00 26.44 -6.33
CA VAL A 915 1.90 25.08 -6.90
C VAL A 915 1.64 25.14 -8.42
N GLU A 916 0.73 25.97 -8.87
CA GLU A 916 0.41 26.24 -10.28
C GLU A 916 1.56 26.81 -11.10
N LYS A 917 2.50 27.54 -10.47
CA LYS A 917 3.72 28.00 -11.14
C LYS A 917 4.73 26.85 -11.35
N ALA A 918 4.58 25.74 -10.62
CA ALA A 918 5.30 24.49 -10.83
C ALA A 918 4.50 23.43 -11.62
N VAL A 919 3.19 23.61 -11.82
CA VAL A 919 2.28 22.60 -12.39
C VAL A 919 1.67 23.07 -13.74
N PRO A 920 1.81 22.30 -14.85
CA PRO A 920 1.27 22.69 -16.15
C PRO A 920 -0.22 23.07 -16.14
N GLY A 921 -0.58 24.17 -16.80
CA GLY A 921 -1.88 24.86 -16.66
C GLY A 921 -3.18 24.13 -17.08
N ARG A 922 -3.17 22.82 -17.36
CA ARG A 922 -4.38 21.96 -17.34
C ARG A 922 -4.37 20.91 -16.23
N LEU A 923 -3.21 20.55 -15.68
CA LEU A 923 -3.13 19.89 -14.37
C LEU A 923 -3.54 20.85 -13.24
N LYS A 924 -3.46 22.18 -13.44
CA LYS A 924 -4.12 23.16 -12.54
C LYS A 924 -5.56 22.74 -12.20
N LYS A 925 -6.40 22.38 -13.18
CA LYS A 925 -7.79 21.93 -12.95
C LYS A 925 -7.93 20.57 -12.28
N VAL A 926 -6.85 19.77 -12.23
CA VAL A 926 -6.80 18.51 -11.49
C VAL A 926 -6.42 18.80 -10.05
N VAL A 927 -5.39 19.61 -9.83
CA VAL A 927 -4.97 20.06 -8.48
C VAL A 927 -6.09 20.86 -7.81
N GLU A 928 -6.67 21.87 -8.48
CA GLU A 928 -7.87 22.59 -8.04
C GLU A 928 -8.95 21.60 -7.60
N LYS A 929 -9.40 20.70 -8.49
CA LYS A 929 -10.51 19.78 -8.17
C LYS A 929 -10.18 18.75 -7.06
N VAL A 930 -8.93 18.33 -6.92
CA VAL A 930 -8.50 17.43 -5.83
C VAL A 930 -8.48 18.19 -4.52
N VAL A 931 -7.93 19.42 -4.53
CA VAL A 931 -7.90 20.33 -3.38
C VAL A 931 -9.32 20.72 -2.96
N ASP A 932 -10.18 21.16 -3.87
CA ASP A 932 -11.63 21.40 -3.66
C ASP A 932 -12.39 20.17 -3.11
N GLY A 933 -11.80 18.97 -3.17
CA GLY A 933 -12.34 17.70 -2.67
C GLY A 933 -11.65 17.13 -1.43
N LEU A 934 -10.68 17.84 -0.83
CA LEU A 934 -10.10 17.46 0.47
C LEU A 934 -11.05 17.81 1.62
N PRO A 935 -10.89 17.22 2.82
CA PRO A 935 -11.59 17.66 4.02
C PRO A 935 -11.30 19.14 4.34
N GLU A 936 -12.25 19.84 4.96
CA GLU A 936 -12.03 21.23 5.42
C GLU A 936 -10.81 21.34 6.35
N GLU A 937 -10.57 20.28 7.14
CA GLU A 937 -9.40 20.04 8.01
C GLU A 937 -8.05 20.23 7.28
N VAL A 938 -7.99 19.97 5.97
CA VAL A 938 -6.78 20.11 5.15
C VAL A 938 -6.76 21.43 4.37
N LEU A 939 -7.91 22.11 4.20
CA LEU A 939 -8.06 23.27 3.32
C LEU A 939 -8.09 24.62 4.04
N GLY A 940 -8.56 24.64 5.28
CA GLY A 940 -8.66 25.84 6.09
C GLY A 940 -8.70 25.46 7.55
N GLU A 941 -7.52 25.42 8.16
CA GLU A 941 -7.33 24.98 9.54
C GLU A 941 -8.19 25.78 10.51
N GLU A 942 -9.21 25.14 11.09
CA GLU A 942 -9.38 25.24 12.54
C GLU A 942 -8.33 24.31 13.15
N GLY A 943 -7.54 24.80 14.12
CA GLY A 943 -6.56 23.95 14.78
C GLY A 943 -7.24 22.74 15.41
N PRO A 944 -6.68 21.52 15.31
CA PRO A 944 -7.41 20.31 15.66
C PRO A 944 -7.75 20.28 17.14
N THR A 945 -8.85 19.60 17.46
CA THR A 945 -9.34 19.49 18.85
C THR A 945 -8.69 18.32 19.58
N GLY A 946 -8.60 18.44 20.91
CA GLY A 946 -8.03 17.40 21.76
C GLY A 946 -8.80 16.06 21.71
N PRO A 947 -8.18 14.94 22.12
CA PRO A 947 -8.71 13.58 21.92
C PRO A 947 -10.17 13.37 22.35
N LYS A 948 -10.59 14.01 23.45
CA LYS A 948 -11.93 13.88 24.04
C LYS A 948 -13.06 14.53 23.22
N VAL A 949 -12.71 15.32 22.19
CA VAL A 949 -13.65 15.86 21.19
C VAL A 949 -13.72 14.97 19.93
N LYS A 950 -12.66 14.23 19.61
CA LYS A 950 -12.64 13.32 18.44
C LYS A 950 -13.62 12.16 18.67
N GLY A 951 -14.39 11.79 17.64
CA GLY A 951 -15.47 10.79 17.74
C GLY A 951 -15.03 9.43 18.30
N SER A 952 -13.79 9.04 18.01
CA SER A 952 -13.11 7.85 18.54
C SER A 952 -13.07 7.74 20.07
N TRP A 953 -13.27 8.84 20.83
CA TRP A 953 -13.33 8.78 22.29
C TRP A 953 -14.57 8.02 22.82
N THR A 954 -15.70 8.08 22.11
CA THR A 954 -16.98 7.52 22.61
C THR A 954 -17.63 6.54 21.65
N LEU A 955 -17.39 6.69 20.35
CA LEU A 955 -17.90 5.80 19.32
C LEU A 955 -16.97 4.60 19.12
N ASP A 956 -17.48 3.60 18.42
CA ASP A 956 -16.63 2.62 17.75
C ASP A 956 -15.79 3.34 16.69
N GLU A 957 -14.62 2.78 16.37
CA GLU A 957 -13.85 3.27 15.23
C GLU A 957 -14.60 2.91 13.92
N LYS A 958 -14.55 3.79 12.92
CA LYS A 958 -15.44 3.75 11.74
C LYS A 958 -15.12 2.63 10.76
#